data_AF-A0A3B0SXF9-F1
#
_entry.id   AF-A0A3B0SXF9-F1
#
_cell.length_a   1.000
_cell.length_b   1.000
_cell.length_c   1.000
_cell.angle_alpha   90.00
_cell.angle_beta   90.00
_cell.angle_gamma   90.00
#
_symmetry.space_group_name_H-M   'P 1'
#
loop_
_entity.id
_entity.type
_entity.pdbx_description
1 polymer ?
#
loop_
_entity_poly.entity_id
_entity_poly.type
_entity_poly.pdbx_seq_one_letter_code
_entity_poly.pdbx_strand_id
1 'polypeptide(L)'
;MAERSTPQWPDKPGPYVALIDASSNLEAELINDWIQECCGPRSDPIDRFRIPPSRRRRPFGNVDPSIGERLHREDDPLCIPMRVVWLAPERDGRRRVRLIDVLKPGDPRDPNVVTQRIILKRHPDQCRIVIGAPARRSDLEKRWSQPSGRGPADGTTLGEFVALQAWLSLERAERSIRGQRYKVPKFLREDLFWSRPFQAGVERLARDSGRPVKRVKLRTARYLKEIAAQHSPYVIDIVNGITSTLIATAHHSVVYSARDLHDIYRLAEDYPLVFLPSHKSNFDHLVFQHVLYENELPLNHTAGGINMNFFLVGPLLRRSGIFFIRREFKNNEPYKFVLRQYLDYLLEKRFALEWYIEGGRSRSGKLREPRLGLLKYVADSYQRGIADDVILVPVSINYDQISDVSSYAAEQRGRSKDRESLLWAIKFIAGLRRRNGSIHIRFGEPLFMSTRVGRTEDLTSDAGRLTLPKVAFEISTRINDVTPITPISLVTLALLSREERGFTALETIEVLRPFEDFVAQRNLPTTFELPFTSSDQVADALDALAENGVVRRTEGLTETIYSIGSDQHLAAAYYRNTIIHFFVNAGITEVALGTGILRNRSMHIDAVIERALALRDLLKFEFFFSPSGEFADEIRDEISRYEIGELSDALIDVDMETMRPAKSPMVLRPFLEAYLVVSHALCSFNDEPVEADELRNASLAMGEQLLQHGILSTSEAVSTTLFTSGIQLADNRGLLSGTDAQRQEFRRELTSILDVLSDIADFESF
;
A
#
# COMPACT_ATOMS: atom_id res chain seq x y z
N MET A 1 -7.92 -11.09 -38.57
CA MET A 1 -7.67 -12.54 -38.51
C MET A 1 -6.25 -12.73 -37.98
N ALA A 2 -6.08 -12.95 -36.69
CA ALA A 2 -4.77 -13.31 -36.15
C ALA A 2 -4.45 -14.73 -36.61
N GLU A 3 -3.33 -14.91 -37.31
CA GLU A 3 -2.86 -16.22 -37.76
C GLU A 3 -2.86 -17.21 -36.59
N ARG A 4 -3.36 -18.42 -36.86
CA ARG A 4 -3.19 -19.55 -35.95
C ARG A 4 -1.68 -19.75 -35.78
N SER A 5 -1.09 -19.29 -34.68
CA SER A 5 0.24 -19.75 -34.29
C SER A 5 0.11 -21.22 -33.87
N THR A 6 -0.03 -22.11 -34.85
CA THR A 6 0.06 -23.55 -34.63
C THR A 6 1.45 -23.82 -34.06
N PRO A 7 1.55 -24.48 -32.90
CA PRO A 7 2.86 -24.79 -32.34
C PRO A 7 3.64 -25.62 -33.36
N GLN A 8 4.95 -25.37 -33.48
CA GLN A 8 5.82 -26.13 -34.37
C GLN A 8 6.47 -27.28 -33.60
N TRP A 9 6.62 -28.43 -34.24
CA TRP A 9 7.37 -29.54 -33.65
C TRP A 9 8.85 -29.15 -33.50
N PRO A 10 9.55 -29.52 -32.41
CA PRO A 10 10.96 -29.17 -32.25
C PRO A 10 11.85 -29.69 -33.38
N ASP A 11 12.78 -28.86 -33.86
CA ASP A 11 13.70 -29.22 -34.97
C ASP A 11 14.83 -30.18 -34.56
N LYS A 12 14.98 -30.49 -33.27
CA LYS A 12 16.05 -31.35 -32.75
C LYS A 12 15.75 -32.83 -33.02
N PRO A 13 16.67 -33.60 -33.65
CA PRO A 13 16.45 -35.01 -34.01
C PRO A 13 16.62 -35.97 -32.83
N GLY A 14 15.99 -37.14 -32.88
CA GLY A 14 16.21 -38.25 -31.94
C GLY A 14 14.91 -38.97 -31.56
N PRO A 15 14.99 -40.05 -30.76
CA PRO A 15 13.78 -40.62 -30.17
C PRO A 15 13.08 -39.57 -29.30
N TYR A 16 11.75 -39.52 -29.35
CA TYR A 16 10.98 -38.48 -28.67
C TYR A 16 10.19 -39.08 -27.52
N VAL A 17 10.11 -38.35 -26.41
CA VAL A 17 9.21 -38.65 -25.29
C VAL A 17 8.24 -37.48 -25.14
N ALA A 18 6.99 -37.67 -25.54
CA ALA A 18 5.93 -36.67 -25.37
C ALA A 18 5.33 -36.78 -23.95
N LEU A 19 5.46 -35.71 -23.18
CA LEU A 19 4.95 -35.60 -21.81
C LEU A 19 3.65 -34.79 -21.82
N ILE A 20 2.51 -35.50 -21.79
CA ILE A 20 1.18 -34.94 -22.03
C ILE A 20 0.51 -34.56 -20.70
N ASP A 21 0.34 -33.26 -20.48
CA ASP A 21 -0.46 -32.70 -19.38
C ASP A 21 -1.91 -32.49 -19.83
N ALA A 22 -2.74 -33.51 -19.59
CA ALA A 22 -4.15 -33.51 -19.95
C ALA A 22 -5.03 -33.77 -18.72
N SER A 23 -5.99 -32.89 -18.48
CA SER A 23 -6.99 -32.94 -17.41
C SER A 23 -8.27 -33.69 -17.82
N SER A 24 -8.46 -33.96 -19.10
CA SER A 24 -9.57 -34.75 -19.66
C SER A 24 -9.06 -35.69 -20.77
N ASN A 25 -9.88 -36.65 -21.19
CA ASN A 25 -9.54 -37.52 -22.33
C ASN A 25 -9.57 -36.72 -23.64
N LEU A 26 -10.49 -35.78 -23.79
CA LEU A 26 -10.59 -34.89 -24.95
C LEU A 26 -9.31 -34.06 -25.15
N GLU A 27 -8.70 -33.54 -24.07
CA GLU A 27 -7.42 -32.84 -24.19
C GLU A 27 -6.28 -33.75 -24.63
N ALA A 28 -6.28 -35.01 -24.18
CA ALA A 28 -5.29 -35.99 -24.61
C ALA A 28 -5.50 -36.39 -26.08
N GLU A 29 -6.74 -36.56 -26.52
CA GLU A 29 -7.12 -36.79 -27.93
C GLU A 29 -6.61 -35.65 -28.81
N LEU A 30 -6.93 -34.38 -28.48
CA LEU A 30 -6.46 -33.22 -29.25
C LEU A 30 -4.94 -33.15 -29.40
N ILE A 31 -4.19 -33.48 -28.34
CA ILE A 31 -2.73 -33.53 -28.40
C ILE A 31 -2.27 -34.70 -29.28
N ASN A 32 -2.88 -35.87 -29.14
CA ASN A 32 -2.53 -37.05 -29.92
C ASN A 32 -2.80 -36.86 -31.42
N ASP A 33 -3.93 -36.25 -31.76
CA ASP A 33 -4.31 -35.93 -33.14
C ASP A 33 -3.29 -34.95 -33.74
N TRP A 34 -2.94 -33.89 -32.99
CA TRP A 34 -1.92 -32.94 -33.42
C TRP A 34 -0.52 -33.58 -33.58
N ILE A 35 -0.12 -34.49 -32.67
CA ILE A 35 1.13 -35.26 -32.81
C ILE A 35 1.09 -36.08 -34.11
N GLN A 36 -0.04 -36.73 -34.40
CA GLN A 36 -0.21 -37.56 -35.60
C GLN A 36 -0.19 -36.72 -36.89
N GLU A 37 -0.81 -35.54 -36.89
CA GLU A 37 -0.78 -34.60 -38.01
C GLU A 37 0.64 -34.08 -38.29
N CYS A 38 1.39 -33.72 -37.24
CA CYS A 38 2.74 -33.16 -37.39
C CYS A 38 3.82 -34.21 -37.67
N CYS A 39 3.65 -35.43 -37.15
CA CYS A 39 4.67 -36.49 -37.17
C CYS A 39 4.33 -37.68 -38.06
N GLY A 40 3.16 -37.69 -38.73
CA GLY A 40 2.77 -38.71 -39.69
C GLY A 40 3.84 -39.09 -40.74
N PRO A 41 4.73 -38.18 -41.18
CA PRO A 41 5.82 -38.50 -42.09
C PRO A 41 7.21 -38.73 -41.43
N ARG A 42 7.35 -38.75 -40.09
CA ARG A 42 8.66 -38.90 -39.40
C ARG A 42 8.98 -40.38 -39.11
N SER A 43 10.26 -40.75 -39.25
CA SER A 43 10.78 -42.12 -39.03
C SER A 43 11.23 -42.43 -37.60
N ASP A 44 11.35 -41.42 -36.73
CA ASP A 44 11.78 -41.58 -35.33
C ASP A 44 10.62 -42.02 -34.42
N PRO A 45 10.82 -42.98 -33.49
CA PRO A 45 9.79 -43.42 -32.55
C PRO A 45 9.43 -42.33 -31.53
N ILE A 46 8.13 -42.18 -31.24
CA ILE A 46 7.56 -41.23 -30.28
C ILE A 46 6.83 -41.99 -29.18
N ASP A 47 7.42 -42.04 -27.98
CA ASP A 47 6.76 -42.59 -26.80
C ASP A 47 5.92 -41.52 -26.12
N ARG A 48 4.67 -41.86 -25.76
CA ARG A 48 3.69 -40.89 -25.23
C ARG A 48 3.32 -41.26 -23.80
N PHE A 49 3.54 -40.34 -22.87
CA PHE A 49 3.20 -40.54 -21.46
C PHE A 49 2.32 -39.42 -20.96
N ARG A 50 1.29 -39.78 -20.20
CA ARG A 50 0.44 -38.81 -19.51
C ARG A 50 1.08 -38.49 -18.17
N ILE A 51 1.46 -37.23 -17.97
CA ILE A 51 1.86 -36.75 -16.65
C ILE A 51 0.62 -36.37 -15.85
N PRO A 52 0.69 -36.36 -14.49
CA PRO A 52 -0.46 -35.97 -13.70
C PRO A 52 -0.93 -34.56 -14.11
N PRO A 53 -2.23 -34.29 -14.11
CA PRO A 53 -2.74 -33.02 -14.60
C PRO A 53 -2.34 -31.90 -13.65
N SER A 54 -1.68 -30.86 -14.17
CA SER A 54 -1.28 -29.70 -13.36
C SER A 54 -2.47 -28.86 -12.87
N ARG A 55 -3.58 -28.87 -13.62
CA ARG A 55 -4.78 -28.07 -13.31
C ARG A 55 -5.67 -28.69 -12.23
N ARG A 56 -5.68 -30.02 -12.11
CA ARG A 56 -6.54 -30.74 -11.17
C ARG A 56 -5.72 -31.28 -10.03
N ARG A 57 -5.93 -30.76 -8.81
CA ARG A 57 -5.22 -31.12 -7.56
C ARG A 57 -5.05 -32.65 -7.43
N ARG A 58 -3.94 -33.18 -7.91
CA ARG A 58 -3.45 -34.51 -7.56
C ARG A 58 -2.09 -34.35 -6.89
N PRO A 59 -1.84 -35.07 -5.78
CA PRO A 59 -0.53 -35.05 -5.15
C PRO A 59 0.52 -35.53 -6.15
N PHE A 60 1.66 -34.85 -6.13
CA PHE A 60 2.79 -35.05 -7.04
C PHE A 60 3.34 -36.50 -7.03
N GLY A 61 3.07 -37.28 -5.97
CA GLY A 61 3.56 -38.66 -5.81
C GLY A 61 2.84 -39.75 -6.60
N ASN A 62 2.04 -39.39 -7.63
CA ASN A 62 1.33 -40.36 -8.48
C ASN A 62 1.80 -40.25 -9.95
N VAL A 63 3.09 -40.02 -10.18
CA VAL A 63 3.67 -40.07 -11.53
C VAL A 63 3.78 -41.53 -11.95
N ASP A 64 3.45 -41.81 -13.21
CA ASP A 64 3.50 -43.15 -13.78
C ASP A 64 4.95 -43.68 -13.74
N PRO A 65 5.24 -44.81 -13.04
CA PRO A 65 6.57 -45.37 -12.95
C PRO A 65 7.19 -45.72 -14.32
N SER A 66 6.36 -46.00 -15.32
CA SER A 66 6.81 -46.33 -16.68
C SER A 66 7.56 -45.17 -17.35
N ILE A 67 7.31 -43.92 -16.94
CA ILE A 67 8.09 -42.75 -17.37
C ILE A 67 9.53 -42.91 -16.90
N GLY A 68 9.71 -43.29 -15.63
CA GLY A 68 11.02 -43.60 -15.07
C GLY A 68 11.68 -44.74 -15.85
N GLU A 69 11.01 -45.88 -16.01
CA GLU A 69 11.55 -47.04 -16.74
C GLU A 69 11.98 -46.70 -18.18
N ARG A 70 11.18 -45.91 -18.90
CA ARG A 70 11.52 -45.45 -20.26
C ARG A 70 12.76 -44.58 -20.28
N LEU A 71 12.92 -43.71 -19.29
CA LEU A 71 14.07 -42.81 -19.13
C LEU A 71 15.31 -43.51 -18.56
N HIS A 72 15.28 -44.82 -18.27
CA HIS A 72 16.47 -45.60 -17.92
C HIS A 72 17.04 -46.41 -19.09
N ARG A 73 16.40 -46.36 -20.27
CA ARG A 73 16.94 -46.98 -21.49
C ARG A 73 18.22 -46.26 -21.94
N GLU A 74 19.06 -46.94 -22.72
CA GLU A 74 20.37 -46.43 -23.17
C GLU A 74 20.29 -45.23 -24.14
N ASP A 75 19.10 -44.92 -24.68
CA ASP A 75 18.90 -43.79 -25.58
C ASP A 75 18.76 -42.44 -24.82
N ASP A 76 19.00 -41.33 -25.53
CA ASP A 76 18.85 -39.96 -24.99
C ASP A 76 17.66 -39.23 -25.65
N PRO A 77 16.42 -39.59 -25.28
CA PRO A 77 15.25 -39.03 -25.90
C PRO A 77 15.09 -37.54 -25.60
N LEU A 78 14.49 -36.82 -26.56
CA LEU A 78 14.06 -35.45 -26.36
C LEU A 78 12.70 -35.46 -25.66
N CYS A 79 12.66 -35.03 -24.40
CA CYS A 79 11.44 -34.89 -23.63
C CYS A 79 10.71 -33.60 -24.03
N ILE A 80 9.49 -33.73 -24.56
CA ILE A 80 8.67 -32.63 -25.09
C ILE A 80 7.41 -32.49 -24.23
N PRO A 81 7.33 -31.46 -23.35
CA PRO A 81 6.14 -31.16 -22.57
C PRO A 81 5.03 -30.58 -23.44
N MET A 82 3.81 -31.09 -23.31
CA MET A 82 2.65 -30.67 -24.11
C MET A 82 1.39 -30.48 -23.29
N ARG A 83 0.57 -29.46 -23.62
CA ARG A 83 -0.68 -29.14 -22.93
C ARG A 83 -1.70 -28.45 -23.84
N VAL A 84 -2.99 -28.73 -23.62
CA VAL A 84 -4.08 -27.88 -24.13
C VAL A 84 -4.34 -26.73 -23.17
N VAL A 85 -4.32 -25.50 -23.68
CA VAL A 85 -4.63 -24.27 -22.97
C VAL A 85 -5.96 -23.72 -23.46
N TRP A 86 -6.91 -23.61 -22.53
CA TRP A 86 -8.17 -22.92 -22.74
C TRP A 86 -8.02 -21.43 -22.41
N LEU A 87 -8.45 -20.57 -23.32
CA LEU A 87 -8.40 -19.12 -23.22
C LEU A 87 -9.78 -18.55 -22.91
N ALA A 88 -9.82 -17.41 -22.21
CA ALA A 88 -11.06 -16.69 -22.01
C ALA A 88 -11.58 -16.11 -23.35
N PRO A 89 -12.90 -15.82 -23.44
CA PRO A 89 -13.47 -15.09 -24.57
C PRO A 89 -12.78 -13.75 -24.78
N GLU A 90 -12.57 -13.41 -26.05
CA GLU A 90 -12.04 -12.10 -26.44
C GLU A 90 -13.15 -11.06 -26.39
N ARG A 91 -12.91 -9.96 -25.67
CA ARG A 91 -13.85 -8.86 -25.46
C ARG A 91 -13.06 -7.55 -25.42
N ASP A 92 -13.43 -6.60 -26.26
CA ASP A 92 -12.76 -5.29 -26.34
C ASP A 92 -11.25 -5.44 -26.66
N GLY A 93 -10.91 -6.38 -27.55
CA GLY A 93 -9.52 -6.73 -27.90
C GLY A 93 -8.73 -7.49 -26.82
N ARG A 94 -9.35 -7.81 -25.67
CA ARG A 94 -8.70 -8.42 -24.50
C ARG A 94 -9.39 -9.73 -24.09
N ARG A 95 -8.64 -10.76 -23.71
CA ARG A 95 -9.22 -12.06 -23.26
C ARG A 95 -9.48 -12.08 -21.75
N ARG A 96 -10.72 -11.78 -21.33
CA ARG A 96 -11.13 -11.63 -19.91
C ARG A 96 -12.51 -12.19 -19.60
N VAL A 97 -12.70 -12.64 -18.36
CA VAL A 97 -14.00 -13.06 -17.81
C VAL A 97 -14.74 -11.82 -17.28
N ARG A 98 -16.05 -11.70 -17.49
CA ARG A 98 -16.88 -10.66 -16.86
C ARG A 98 -17.67 -11.24 -15.68
N LEU A 99 -18.18 -10.37 -14.82
CA LEU A 99 -18.97 -10.76 -13.65
C LEU A 99 -20.15 -11.69 -14.01
N ILE A 100 -20.83 -11.44 -15.13
CA ILE A 100 -21.95 -12.27 -15.59
C ILE A 100 -21.56 -13.71 -15.93
N ASP A 101 -20.28 -13.98 -16.25
CA ASP A 101 -19.80 -15.32 -16.54
C ASP A 101 -19.67 -16.19 -15.28
N VAL A 102 -19.81 -15.63 -14.07
CA VAL A 102 -19.95 -16.41 -12.81
C VAL A 102 -21.21 -17.28 -12.84
N LEU A 103 -22.22 -16.90 -13.61
CA LEU A 103 -23.44 -17.70 -13.81
C LEU A 103 -23.19 -18.95 -14.69
N LYS A 104 -22.05 -19.02 -15.39
CA LYS A 104 -21.65 -20.20 -16.16
C LYS A 104 -20.88 -21.17 -15.25
N PRO A 105 -21.01 -22.49 -15.46
CA PRO A 105 -20.35 -23.47 -14.61
C PRO A 105 -18.83 -23.49 -14.85
N GLY A 106 -18.08 -22.94 -13.90
CA GLY A 106 -16.63 -23.09 -13.78
C GLY A 106 -15.80 -22.01 -14.50
N ASP A 107 -14.48 -22.08 -14.32
CA ASP A 107 -13.53 -21.19 -15.00
C ASP A 107 -13.43 -21.57 -16.49
N PRO A 108 -13.66 -20.65 -17.45
CA PRO A 108 -13.48 -20.93 -18.87
C PRO A 108 -12.03 -21.30 -19.25
N ARG A 109 -11.06 -21.05 -18.36
CA ARG A 109 -9.66 -21.46 -18.50
C ARG A 109 -9.35 -22.85 -17.94
N ASP A 110 -10.29 -23.45 -17.21
CA ASP A 110 -10.29 -24.85 -16.78
C ASP A 110 -11.70 -25.47 -16.96
N PRO A 111 -12.19 -25.54 -18.21
CA PRO A 111 -13.55 -25.99 -18.50
C PRO A 111 -13.74 -27.48 -18.18
N ASN A 112 -14.92 -27.84 -17.69
CA ASN A 112 -15.33 -29.24 -17.58
C ASN A 112 -15.49 -29.90 -18.97
N VAL A 113 -15.57 -31.22 -19.03
CA VAL A 113 -15.58 -31.98 -20.29
C VAL A 113 -16.71 -31.56 -21.25
N VAL A 114 -17.88 -31.20 -20.71
CA VAL A 114 -19.01 -30.74 -21.52
C VAL A 114 -18.71 -29.36 -22.10
N THR A 115 -18.22 -28.43 -21.27
CA THR A 115 -17.84 -27.09 -21.68
C THR A 115 -16.71 -27.11 -22.72
N GLN A 116 -15.73 -28.01 -22.59
CA GLN A 116 -14.65 -28.20 -23.57
C GLN A 116 -15.21 -28.48 -24.98
N ARG A 117 -16.16 -29.40 -25.10
CA ARG A 117 -16.81 -29.73 -26.39
C ARG A 117 -17.58 -28.56 -26.97
N ILE A 118 -18.25 -27.78 -26.12
CA ILE A 118 -18.99 -26.57 -26.55
C ILE A 118 -18.02 -25.51 -27.07
N ILE A 119 -16.92 -25.26 -26.35
CA ILE A 119 -15.89 -24.28 -26.75
C ILE A 119 -15.28 -24.68 -28.08
N LEU A 120 -14.84 -25.95 -28.26
CA LEU A 120 -14.27 -26.40 -29.54
C LEU A 120 -15.20 -26.20 -30.72
N LYS A 121 -16.51 -26.40 -30.52
CA LYS A 121 -17.51 -26.25 -31.59
C LYS A 121 -17.85 -24.80 -31.91
N ARG A 122 -17.97 -23.94 -30.89
CA ARG A 122 -18.47 -22.56 -31.05
C ARG A 122 -17.39 -21.49 -31.10
N HIS A 123 -16.27 -21.73 -30.42
CA HIS A 123 -15.17 -20.78 -30.25
C HIS A 123 -13.81 -21.51 -30.30
N PRO A 124 -13.44 -22.10 -31.45
CA PRO A 124 -12.21 -22.88 -31.58
C PRO A 124 -10.94 -22.04 -31.31
N ASP A 125 -11.01 -20.71 -31.45
CA ASP A 125 -9.93 -19.77 -31.13
C ASP A 125 -9.52 -19.78 -29.65
N GLN A 126 -10.40 -20.28 -28.76
CA GLN A 126 -10.16 -20.39 -27.33
C GLN A 126 -9.39 -21.66 -26.94
N CYS A 127 -9.11 -22.58 -27.87
CA CYS A 127 -8.34 -23.79 -27.62
C CYS A 127 -6.99 -23.68 -28.33
N ARG A 128 -5.89 -23.78 -27.57
CA ARG A 128 -4.53 -23.80 -28.13
C ARG A 128 -3.71 -24.95 -27.56
N ILE A 129 -2.90 -25.58 -28.40
CA ILE A 129 -1.87 -26.52 -27.96
C ILE A 129 -0.59 -25.73 -27.69
N VAL A 130 0.06 -26.03 -26.58
CA VAL A 130 1.27 -25.37 -26.12
C VAL A 130 2.34 -26.41 -25.89
N ILE A 131 3.55 -26.10 -26.38
CA ILE A 131 4.74 -26.92 -26.22
C ILE A 131 5.68 -26.18 -25.26
N GLY A 132 6.08 -26.85 -24.18
CA GLY A 132 7.14 -26.35 -23.30
C GLY A 132 8.50 -26.49 -23.98
N ALA A 133 9.48 -25.68 -23.56
CA ALA A 133 10.87 -25.85 -23.97
C ALA A 133 11.31 -27.32 -23.75
N PRO A 134 11.74 -28.04 -24.80
CA PRO A 134 12.12 -29.43 -24.72
C PRO A 134 13.54 -29.59 -24.13
N ALA A 135 13.80 -30.73 -23.49
CA ALA A 135 15.10 -31.04 -22.90
C ALA A 135 15.48 -32.50 -23.16
N ARG A 136 16.78 -32.78 -23.32
CA ARG A 136 17.30 -34.15 -23.41
C ARG A 136 17.19 -34.84 -22.05
N ARG A 137 17.06 -36.18 -22.05
CA ARG A 137 17.11 -37.00 -20.84
C ARG A 137 18.42 -36.78 -20.08
N SER A 138 19.55 -36.75 -20.78
CA SER A 138 20.88 -36.52 -20.21
C SER A 138 20.99 -35.17 -19.46
N ASP A 139 20.43 -34.10 -20.02
CA ASP A 139 20.38 -32.78 -19.37
C ASP A 139 19.52 -32.79 -18.09
N LEU A 140 18.37 -33.47 -18.15
CA LEU A 140 17.46 -33.59 -17.01
C LEU A 140 18.07 -34.44 -15.89
N GLU A 141 18.73 -35.54 -16.23
CA GLU A 141 19.43 -36.42 -15.28
C GLU A 141 20.61 -35.70 -14.63
N LYS A 142 21.36 -34.89 -15.39
CA LYS A 142 22.43 -34.04 -14.83
C LYS A 142 21.88 -33.04 -13.82
N ARG A 143 20.73 -32.41 -14.09
CA ARG A 143 20.06 -31.48 -13.16
C ARG A 143 19.46 -32.20 -11.94
N TRP A 144 18.94 -33.41 -12.12
CA TRP A 144 18.41 -34.24 -11.03
C TRP A 144 19.52 -34.72 -10.09
N SER A 145 20.68 -35.08 -10.65
CA SER A 145 21.85 -35.57 -9.91
C SER A 145 22.67 -34.43 -9.28
N GLN A 146 22.45 -33.18 -9.69
CA GLN A 146 23.15 -32.05 -9.13
C GLN A 146 22.80 -31.87 -7.64
N PRO A 147 23.80 -31.58 -6.79
CA PRO A 147 23.59 -31.26 -5.39
C PRO A 147 22.94 -29.88 -5.19
N SER A 148 22.17 -29.36 -6.14
CA SER A 148 21.31 -28.17 -6.03
C SER A 148 19.86 -28.44 -6.45
N GLY A 149 19.56 -29.57 -7.14
CA GLY A 149 18.23 -29.95 -7.60
C GLY A 149 17.45 -30.81 -6.60
N ARG A 150 16.17 -31.11 -6.92
CA ARG A 150 15.40 -32.23 -6.33
C ARG A 150 16.04 -33.51 -6.85
N GLY A 151 16.75 -34.24 -6.01
CA GLY A 151 17.53 -35.40 -6.42
C GLY A 151 17.19 -36.66 -5.62
N PRO A 152 17.99 -37.73 -5.77
CA PRO A 152 17.82 -38.97 -5.02
C PRO A 152 17.78 -38.77 -3.49
N ALA A 153 18.53 -37.77 -3.00
CA ALA A 153 18.61 -37.43 -1.57
C ALA A 153 17.28 -36.94 -0.97
N ASP A 154 16.39 -36.38 -1.79
CA ASP A 154 15.04 -35.95 -1.39
C ASP A 154 14.00 -37.09 -1.56
N GLY A 155 14.43 -38.29 -1.97
CA GLY A 155 13.55 -39.44 -2.25
C GLY A 155 12.71 -39.30 -3.52
N THR A 156 13.02 -38.35 -4.41
CA THR A 156 12.28 -38.10 -5.66
C THR A 156 12.87 -38.91 -6.81
N THR A 157 12.04 -39.65 -7.55
CA THR A 157 12.46 -40.42 -8.73
C THR A 157 12.78 -39.52 -9.93
N LEU A 158 13.57 -40.02 -10.89
CA LEU A 158 13.87 -39.28 -12.13
C LEU A 158 12.58 -38.95 -12.91
N GLY A 159 11.62 -39.88 -12.98
CA GLY A 159 10.33 -39.66 -13.64
C GLY A 159 9.51 -38.55 -12.99
N GLU A 160 9.46 -38.50 -11.66
CA GLU A 160 8.83 -37.41 -10.92
C GLU A 160 9.50 -36.07 -11.22
N PHE A 161 10.83 -36.01 -11.16
CA PHE A 161 11.58 -34.80 -11.49
C PHE A 161 11.28 -34.30 -12.92
N VAL A 162 11.28 -35.21 -13.90
CA VAL A 162 10.98 -34.88 -15.30
C VAL A 162 9.55 -34.36 -15.46
N ALA A 163 8.56 -34.94 -14.77
CA ALA A 163 7.19 -34.44 -14.79
C ALA A 163 7.07 -33.01 -14.20
N LEU A 164 7.82 -32.68 -13.14
CA LEU A 164 7.88 -31.31 -12.60
C LEU A 164 8.50 -30.33 -13.59
N GLN A 165 9.63 -30.70 -14.20
CA GLN A 165 10.29 -29.85 -15.19
C GLN A 165 9.38 -29.63 -16.40
N ALA A 166 8.63 -30.65 -16.82
CA ALA A 166 7.62 -30.55 -17.86
C ALA A 166 6.52 -29.55 -17.48
N TRP A 167 5.97 -29.62 -16.27
CA TRP A 167 4.98 -28.62 -15.80
C TRP A 167 5.53 -27.20 -15.76
N LEU A 168 6.74 -27.00 -15.22
CA LEU A 168 7.36 -25.67 -15.14
C LEU A 168 7.62 -25.10 -16.54
N SER A 169 8.05 -25.95 -17.47
CA SER A 169 8.25 -25.57 -18.88
C SER A 169 6.93 -25.18 -19.56
N LEU A 170 5.86 -25.97 -19.34
CA LEU A 170 4.51 -25.68 -19.84
C LEU A 170 3.93 -24.39 -19.26
N GLU A 171 4.12 -24.12 -17.97
CA GLU A 171 3.69 -22.87 -17.35
C GLU A 171 4.40 -21.66 -17.97
N ARG A 172 5.70 -21.74 -18.25
CA ARG A 172 6.43 -20.66 -18.94
C ARG A 172 5.90 -20.43 -20.35
N ALA A 173 5.62 -21.51 -21.10
CA ALA A 173 5.07 -21.41 -22.44
C ALA A 173 3.63 -20.85 -22.43
N GLU A 174 2.78 -21.28 -21.50
CA GLU A 174 1.40 -20.77 -21.32
C GLU A 174 1.36 -19.26 -21.01
N ARG A 175 2.35 -18.73 -20.28
CA ARG A 175 2.46 -17.29 -19.98
C ARG A 175 2.60 -16.42 -21.24
N SER A 176 3.39 -16.86 -22.21
CA SER A 176 3.59 -16.11 -23.46
C SER A 176 2.27 -15.90 -24.24
N ILE A 177 1.30 -16.80 -24.04
CA ILE A 177 -0.01 -16.76 -24.70
C ILE A 177 -1.04 -15.98 -23.90
N ARG A 178 -0.93 -15.96 -22.56
CA ARG A 178 -1.91 -15.30 -21.67
C ARG A 178 -1.60 -13.85 -21.33
N GLY A 179 -0.40 -13.35 -21.66
CA GLY A 179 0.04 -11.99 -21.38
C GLY A 179 0.66 -11.82 -19.98
N GLN A 180 1.32 -10.69 -19.75
CA GLN A 180 2.18 -10.44 -18.58
C GLN A 180 1.42 -10.26 -17.26
N ARG A 181 0.10 -10.01 -17.32
CA ARG A 181 -0.81 -9.85 -16.16
C ARG A 181 -0.69 -10.96 -15.11
N TYR A 182 -0.30 -12.17 -15.53
CA TYR A 182 -0.27 -13.38 -14.68
C TYR A 182 1.16 -13.94 -14.53
N LYS A 183 2.02 -13.23 -13.78
CA LYS A 183 3.45 -13.59 -13.61
C LYS A 183 3.70 -14.79 -12.67
N VAL A 184 2.74 -15.20 -11.84
CA VAL A 184 2.97 -16.13 -10.70
C VAL A 184 2.82 -17.62 -11.06
N PRO A 185 3.76 -18.50 -10.68
CA PRO A 185 3.60 -19.95 -10.78
C PRO A 185 2.45 -20.48 -9.93
N LYS A 186 1.60 -21.36 -10.50
CA LYS A 186 0.51 -22.03 -9.77
C LYS A 186 0.98 -22.83 -8.54
N PHE A 187 2.26 -23.22 -8.51
CA PHE A 187 2.87 -24.09 -7.49
C PHE A 187 3.86 -23.37 -6.56
N LEU A 188 3.73 -22.05 -6.41
CA LEU A 188 4.64 -21.24 -5.58
C LEU A 188 4.92 -21.88 -4.20
N ARG A 189 3.87 -22.36 -3.53
CA ARG A 189 3.98 -22.92 -2.17
C ARG A 189 4.79 -24.20 -2.15
N GLU A 190 4.55 -25.08 -3.12
CA GLU A 190 5.26 -26.33 -3.28
C GLU A 190 6.73 -26.06 -3.66
N ASP A 191 6.97 -25.15 -4.61
CA ASP A 191 8.32 -24.76 -5.03
C ASP A 191 9.14 -24.21 -3.85
N LEU A 192 8.56 -23.29 -3.06
CA LEU A 192 9.21 -22.75 -1.88
C LEU A 192 9.41 -23.80 -0.79
N PHE A 193 8.37 -24.57 -0.46
CA PHE A 193 8.43 -25.54 0.64
C PHE A 193 9.51 -26.58 0.40
N TRP A 194 9.67 -27.05 -0.84
CA TRP A 194 10.66 -28.06 -1.20
C TRP A 194 12.02 -27.47 -1.59
N SER A 195 12.22 -26.16 -1.47
CA SER A 195 13.52 -25.55 -1.70
C SER A 195 14.51 -25.95 -0.61
N ARG A 196 15.80 -26.07 -0.97
CA ARG A 196 16.88 -26.41 -0.04
C ARG A 196 17.02 -25.41 1.10
N PRO A 197 17.00 -24.08 0.87
CA PRO A 197 17.03 -23.10 1.97
C PRO A 197 15.89 -23.31 2.98
N PHE A 198 14.70 -23.65 2.48
CA PHE A 198 13.54 -23.91 3.33
C PHE A 198 13.71 -25.21 4.14
N GLN A 199 14.10 -26.32 3.51
CA GLN A 199 14.31 -27.59 4.21
C GLN A 199 15.46 -27.51 5.23
N ALA A 200 16.59 -26.92 4.86
CA ALA A 200 17.73 -26.71 5.77
C ALA A 200 17.34 -25.81 6.96
N GLY A 201 16.54 -24.77 6.72
CA GLY A 201 16.03 -23.92 7.80
C GLY A 201 15.03 -24.65 8.72
N VAL A 202 14.20 -25.55 8.18
CA VAL A 202 13.32 -26.42 8.99
C VAL A 202 14.13 -27.36 9.89
N GLU A 203 15.22 -27.94 9.38
CA GLU A 203 16.11 -28.78 10.17
C GLU A 203 16.83 -27.99 11.26
N ARG A 204 17.33 -26.79 10.95
CA ARG A 204 17.92 -25.90 11.95
C ARG A 204 16.93 -25.54 13.05
N LEU A 205 15.72 -25.11 12.69
CA LEU A 205 14.65 -24.83 13.67
C LEU A 205 14.31 -26.05 14.53
N ALA A 206 14.36 -27.26 13.96
CA ALA A 206 14.12 -28.49 14.70
C ALA A 206 15.23 -28.76 15.74
N ARG A 207 16.50 -28.56 15.35
CA ARG A 207 17.65 -28.63 16.26
C ARG A 207 17.55 -27.60 17.38
N ASP A 208 17.36 -26.33 17.04
CA ASP A 208 17.35 -25.22 17.99
C ASP A 208 16.19 -25.32 18.99
N SER A 209 15.04 -25.84 18.56
CA SER A 209 13.86 -26.02 19.42
C SER A 209 13.79 -27.37 20.14
N GLY A 210 14.74 -28.28 19.89
CA GLY A 210 14.73 -29.64 20.44
C GLY A 210 13.50 -30.49 20.02
N ARG A 211 12.87 -30.17 18.88
CA ARG A 211 11.64 -30.85 18.42
C ARG A 211 11.93 -31.76 17.22
N PRO A 212 11.17 -32.86 17.04
CA PRO A 212 11.35 -33.72 15.87
C PRO A 212 11.12 -32.96 14.56
N VAL A 213 12.00 -33.15 13.57
CA VAL A 213 11.95 -32.51 12.24
C VAL A 213 10.56 -32.64 11.61
N LYS A 214 9.95 -33.83 11.68
CA LYS A 214 8.60 -34.09 11.15
C LYS A 214 7.55 -33.12 11.73
N ARG A 215 7.61 -32.82 13.02
CA ARG A 215 6.66 -31.91 13.70
C ARG A 215 6.88 -30.46 13.27
N VAL A 216 8.14 -30.03 13.14
CA VAL A 216 8.48 -28.69 12.65
C VAL A 216 8.07 -28.53 11.20
N LYS A 217 8.35 -29.51 10.35
CA LYS A 217 7.95 -29.56 8.93
C LYS A 217 6.43 -29.42 8.74
N LEU A 218 5.63 -30.14 9.53
CA LEU A 218 4.16 -30.00 9.51
C LEU A 218 3.70 -28.61 9.97
N ARG A 219 4.39 -28.02 10.96
CA ARG A 219 4.07 -26.68 11.47
C ARG A 219 4.40 -25.60 10.45
N THR A 220 5.57 -25.65 9.83
CA THR A 220 5.98 -24.69 8.79
C THR A 220 5.14 -24.82 7.52
N ALA A 221 4.77 -26.03 7.11
CA ALA A 221 3.82 -26.25 6.00
C ALA A 221 2.47 -25.56 6.24
N ARG A 222 1.98 -25.60 7.49
CA ARG A 222 0.74 -24.93 7.88
C ARG A 222 0.87 -23.42 7.85
N TYR A 223 1.97 -22.87 8.37
CA TYR A 223 2.22 -21.43 8.30
C TYR A 223 2.40 -20.95 6.87
N LEU A 224 3.04 -21.74 6.01
CA LEU A 224 3.16 -21.39 4.59
C LEU A 224 1.79 -21.39 3.90
N LYS A 225 0.89 -22.32 4.27
CA LYS A 225 -0.51 -22.32 3.82
C LYS A 225 -1.28 -21.10 4.31
N GLU A 226 -1.01 -20.67 5.53
CA GLU A 226 -1.64 -19.50 6.15
C GLU A 226 -1.15 -18.19 5.53
N ILE A 227 0.13 -18.08 5.21
CA ILE A 227 0.72 -16.85 4.67
C ILE A 227 0.45 -16.74 3.17
N ALA A 228 0.92 -17.69 2.36
CA ALA A 228 1.09 -17.51 0.92
C ALA A 228 -0.19 -17.22 0.14
N ALA A 229 -0.10 -16.25 -0.79
CA ALA A 229 -1.13 -15.97 -1.79
C ALA A 229 -1.31 -17.13 -2.79
N GLN A 230 -2.45 -17.14 -3.49
CA GLN A 230 -2.82 -18.17 -4.47
C GLN A 230 -3.44 -17.56 -5.73
N HIS A 231 -2.67 -16.78 -6.51
CA HIS A 231 -3.19 -16.07 -7.68
C HIS A 231 -4.03 -16.99 -8.59
N SER A 232 -5.29 -16.63 -8.78
CA SER A 232 -6.21 -17.29 -9.70
C SER A 232 -6.67 -16.28 -10.74
N PRO A 233 -6.31 -16.44 -12.03
CA PRO A 233 -6.74 -15.54 -13.09
C PRO A 233 -8.26 -15.32 -13.13
N TYR A 234 -9.03 -16.39 -12.90
CA TYR A 234 -10.48 -16.31 -12.83
C TYR A 234 -11.00 -15.44 -11.68
N VAL A 235 -10.44 -15.62 -10.48
CA VAL A 235 -10.84 -14.81 -9.33
C VAL A 235 -10.40 -13.36 -9.50
N ILE A 236 -9.21 -13.14 -10.07
CA ILE A 236 -8.72 -11.80 -10.40
C ILE A 236 -9.70 -11.08 -11.35
N ASP A 237 -10.11 -11.72 -12.44
CA ASP A 237 -11.09 -11.14 -13.39
C ASP A 237 -12.42 -10.79 -12.68
N ILE A 238 -12.91 -11.67 -11.80
CA ILE A 238 -14.15 -11.45 -11.04
C ILE A 238 -14.02 -10.28 -10.07
N VAL A 239 -12.96 -10.29 -9.25
CA VAL A 239 -12.69 -9.23 -8.27
C VAL A 239 -12.53 -7.91 -8.99
N ASN A 240 -11.86 -7.88 -10.14
CA ASN A 240 -11.76 -6.67 -10.96
C ASN A 240 -13.13 -6.23 -11.50
N GLY A 241 -13.98 -7.15 -11.96
CA GLY A 241 -15.35 -6.83 -12.40
C GLY A 241 -16.20 -6.21 -11.30
N ILE A 242 -16.15 -6.77 -10.08
CA ILE A 242 -16.79 -6.20 -8.89
C ILE A 242 -16.23 -4.81 -8.61
N THR A 243 -14.90 -4.68 -8.55
CA THR A 243 -14.22 -3.42 -8.23
C THR A 243 -14.54 -2.33 -9.24
N SER A 244 -14.52 -2.64 -10.53
CA SER A 244 -14.91 -1.71 -11.61
C SER A 244 -16.35 -1.23 -11.46
N THR A 245 -17.26 -2.13 -11.05
CA THR A 245 -18.68 -1.78 -10.80
C THR A 245 -18.81 -0.88 -9.57
N LEU A 246 -18.07 -1.17 -8.49
CA LEU A 246 -18.03 -0.35 -7.27
C LEU A 246 -17.47 1.05 -7.55
N ILE A 247 -16.35 1.15 -8.28
CA ILE A 247 -15.77 2.42 -8.72
C ILE A 247 -16.82 3.20 -9.52
N ALA A 248 -17.43 2.60 -10.55
CA ALA A 248 -18.42 3.28 -11.38
C ALA A 248 -19.72 3.68 -10.62
N THR A 249 -20.00 3.05 -9.48
CA THR A 249 -21.18 3.35 -8.65
C THR A 249 -20.88 4.44 -7.61
N ALA A 250 -19.71 4.38 -6.99
CA ALA A 250 -19.32 5.23 -5.86
C ALA A 250 -18.56 6.49 -6.26
N HIS A 251 -17.71 6.38 -7.27
CA HIS A 251 -16.75 7.41 -7.67
C HIS A 251 -16.91 7.79 -9.15
N HIS A 252 -16.48 8.99 -9.50
CA HIS A 252 -16.51 9.47 -10.88
C HIS A 252 -15.44 8.78 -11.73
N SER A 253 -14.20 8.72 -11.22
CA SER A 253 -13.07 8.14 -11.94
C SER A 253 -11.92 7.76 -11.00
N VAL A 254 -10.95 7.02 -11.54
CA VAL A 254 -9.63 6.81 -10.91
C VAL A 254 -8.60 7.52 -11.76
N VAL A 255 -7.99 8.58 -11.23
CA VAL A 255 -7.04 9.45 -11.92
C VAL A 255 -5.62 9.07 -11.55
N TYR A 256 -4.83 8.64 -12.53
CA TYR A 256 -3.42 8.27 -12.36
C TYR A 256 -2.64 8.46 -13.66
N SER A 257 -1.31 8.60 -13.57
CA SER A 257 -0.44 8.61 -14.75
C SER A 257 -0.13 7.18 -15.17
N ALA A 258 -0.69 6.74 -16.31
CA ALA A 258 -0.34 5.46 -16.89
C ALA A 258 1.13 5.43 -17.33
N ARG A 259 1.68 6.56 -17.78
CA ARG A 259 3.09 6.68 -18.17
C ARG A 259 4.02 6.38 -17.00
N ASP A 260 3.83 7.07 -15.87
CA ASP A 260 4.69 6.92 -14.69
C ASP A 260 4.63 5.48 -14.17
N LEU A 261 3.43 4.89 -14.17
CA LEU A 261 3.24 3.50 -13.79
C LEU A 261 4.03 2.54 -14.71
N HIS A 262 3.97 2.74 -16.03
CA HIS A 262 4.76 1.91 -16.96
C HIS A 262 6.26 2.15 -16.82
N ASP A 263 6.70 3.39 -16.58
CA ASP A 263 8.11 3.73 -16.36
C ASP A 263 8.64 3.04 -15.10
N ILE A 264 7.86 2.98 -14.02
CA ILE A 264 8.18 2.20 -12.80
C ILE A 264 8.28 0.71 -13.12
N TYR A 265 7.35 0.16 -13.91
CA TYR A 265 7.38 -1.25 -14.28
C TYR A 265 8.52 -1.64 -15.22
N ARG A 266 9.12 -0.70 -15.97
CA ARG A 266 10.38 -0.98 -16.69
C ARG A 266 11.51 -1.33 -15.73
N LEU A 267 11.56 -0.70 -14.57
CA LEU A 267 12.55 -1.04 -13.54
C LEU A 267 12.37 -2.47 -12.99
N ALA A 268 11.17 -3.03 -13.10
CA ALA A 268 10.86 -4.40 -12.71
C ALA A 268 11.56 -5.48 -13.57
N GLU A 269 12.12 -5.07 -14.71
CA GLU A 269 12.93 -5.95 -15.57
C GLU A 269 14.21 -6.37 -14.85
N ASP A 270 14.86 -5.45 -14.13
CA ASP A 270 16.13 -5.67 -13.46
C ASP A 270 15.99 -5.95 -11.96
N TYR A 271 15.05 -5.29 -11.28
CA TYR A 271 14.93 -5.32 -9.82
C TYR A 271 13.52 -5.64 -9.34
N PRO A 272 13.34 -6.30 -8.18
CA PRO A 272 12.03 -6.45 -7.56
C PRO A 272 11.46 -5.09 -7.12
N LEU A 273 10.17 -4.89 -7.40
CA LEU A 273 9.41 -3.72 -6.97
C LEU A 273 8.68 -3.97 -5.64
N VAL A 274 8.66 -2.94 -4.81
CA VAL A 274 7.93 -2.89 -3.54
C VAL A 274 7.10 -1.61 -3.50
N PHE A 275 5.80 -1.71 -3.71
CA PHE A 275 4.87 -0.60 -3.61
C PHE A 275 4.50 -0.32 -2.15
N LEU A 276 4.63 0.94 -1.73
CA LEU A 276 4.40 1.42 -0.37
C LEU A 276 3.32 2.50 -0.38
N PRO A 277 2.04 2.12 -0.54
CA PRO A 277 0.94 3.07 -0.53
C PRO A 277 0.64 3.67 0.86
N SER A 278 0.12 4.90 0.85
CA SER A 278 -0.66 5.45 1.97
C SER A 278 -1.94 4.65 2.18
N HIS A 279 -2.47 4.65 3.41
CA HIS A 279 -3.68 3.88 3.72
C HIS A 279 -4.82 4.77 4.23
N LYS A 280 -5.84 5.00 3.39
CA LYS A 280 -6.99 5.86 3.69
C LYS A 280 -8.29 5.07 3.77
N SER A 281 -8.46 4.05 2.91
CA SER A 281 -9.69 3.27 2.80
C SER A 281 -9.43 1.77 2.75
N ASN A 282 -10.42 0.97 3.13
CA ASN A 282 -10.40 -0.48 2.87
C ASN A 282 -10.49 -0.80 1.36
N PHE A 283 -10.81 0.21 0.54
CA PHE A 283 -10.91 0.10 -0.91
C PHE A 283 -9.56 0.29 -1.63
N ASP A 284 -8.53 0.82 -0.94
CA ASP A 284 -7.22 1.16 -1.51
C ASP A 284 -6.61 0.02 -2.33
N HIS A 285 -6.57 -1.19 -1.76
CA HIS A 285 -6.01 -2.39 -2.40
C HIS A 285 -6.78 -2.76 -3.66
N LEU A 286 -8.11 -2.70 -3.61
CA LEU A 286 -8.95 -3.06 -4.76
C LEU A 286 -8.74 -2.06 -5.90
N VAL A 287 -8.69 -0.77 -5.58
CA VAL A 287 -8.46 0.30 -6.56
C VAL A 287 -7.08 0.17 -7.18
N PHE A 288 -6.04 -0.05 -6.39
CA PHE A 288 -4.70 -0.20 -6.94
C PHE A 288 -4.56 -1.46 -7.79
N GLN A 289 -5.13 -2.60 -7.34
CA GLN A 289 -5.22 -3.82 -8.14
C GLN A 289 -5.98 -3.59 -9.46
N HIS A 290 -7.06 -2.80 -9.44
CA HIS A 290 -7.82 -2.44 -10.64
C HIS A 290 -6.96 -1.63 -11.63
N VAL A 291 -6.21 -0.64 -11.14
CA VAL A 291 -5.29 0.15 -11.96
C VAL A 291 -4.25 -0.73 -12.64
N LEU A 292 -3.59 -1.64 -11.90
CA LEU A 292 -2.62 -2.58 -12.49
C LEU A 292 -3.28 -3.49 -13.54
N TYR A 293 -4.49 -3.97 -13.26
CA TYR A 293 -5.23 -4.85 -14.16
C TYR A 293 -5.61 -4.16 -15.48
N GLU A 294 -6.07 -2.90 -15.43
CA GLU A 294 -6.47 -2.16 -16.63
C GLU A 294 -5.29 -1.77 -17.53
N ASN A 295 -4.08 -1.62 -16.95
CA ASN A 295 -2.81 -1.37 -17.64
C ASN A 295 -2.09 -2.65 -18.11
N GLU A 296 -2.70 -3.82 -17.92
CA GLU A 296 -2.11 -5.12 -18.29
C GLU A 296 -0.82 -5.51 -17.56
N LEU A 297 -0.58 -4.88 -16.40
CA LEU A 297 0.63 -5.06 -15.63
C LEU A 297 0.52 -6.26 -14.68
N PRO A 298 1.66 -6.90 -14.31
CA PRO A 298 1.69 -7.93 -13.27
C PRO A 298 1.11 -7.41 -11.95
N LEU A 299 0.17 -8.15 -11.38
CA LEU A 299 -0.43 -7.80 -10.09
C LEU A 299 0.51 -8.00 -8.90
N ASN A 300 0.29 -7.20 -7.87
CA ASN A 300 1.05 -7.23 -6.63
C ASN A 300 0.69 -8.43 -5.75
N HIS A 301 1.65 -8.82 -4.91
CA HIS A 301 1.39 -9.61 -3.72
C HIS A 301 1.23 -8.65 -2.54
N THR A 302 0.01 -8.53 -2.04
CA THR A 302 -0.30 -7.53 -1.02
C THR A 302 -0.32 -8.14 0.38
N ALA A 303 0.39 -7.53 1.31
CA ALA A 303 0.36 -7.92 2.71
C ALA A 303 -0.97 -7.48 3.35
N GLY A 304 -1.77 -8.44 3.81
CA GLY A 304 -3.04 -8.19 4.50
C GLY A 304 -3.01 -8.68 5.94
N GLY A 305 -3.68 -7.96 6.84
CA GLY A 305 -3.88 -8.43 8.21
C GLY A 305 -4.81 -9.66 8.27
N ILE A 306 -4.47 -10.68 9.05
CA ILE A 306 -5.27 -11.91 9.17
C ILE A 306 -6.70 -11.67 9.66
N ASN A 307 -6.98 -10.52 10.28
CA ASN A 307 -8.33 -10.10 10.66
C ASN A 307 -9.30 -9.95 9.47
N MET A 308 -8.79 -9.78 8.25
CA MET A 308 -9.61 -9.73 7.03
C MET A 308 -9.91 -11.12 6.44
N ASN A 309 -9.35 -12.18 7.02
CA ASN A 309 -9.56 -13.55 6.55
C ASN A 309 -10.81 -14.19 7.17
N PHE A 310 -12.00 -13.72 6.78
CA PHE A 310 -13.27 -14.29 7.20
C PHE A 310 -13.87 -15.24 6.14
N PHE A 311 -14.86 -16.04 6.55
CA PHE A 311 -15.51 -17.05 5.71
C PHE A 311 -15.99 -16.46 4.37
N LEU A 312 -15.71 -17.14 3.26
CA LEU A 312 -15.91 -16.74 1.86
C LEU A 312 -14.96 -15.65 1.30
N VAL A 313 -14.77 -14.53 2.00
CA VAL A 313 -13.95 -13.41 1.48
C VAL A 313 -12.45 -13.70 1.54
N GLY A 314 -11.98 -14.32 2.63
CA GLY A 314 -10.57 -14.66 2.81
C GLY A 314 -9.99 -15.51 1.66
N PRO A 315 -10.66 -16.60 1.23
CA PRO A 315 -10.25 -17.36 0.05
C PRO A 315 -10.25 -16.58 -1.28
N LEU A 316 -11.15 -15.60 -1.46
CA LEU A 316 -11.17 -14.75 -2.65
C LEU A 316 -9.99 -13.78 -2.64
N LEU A 317 -9.76 -13.08 -1.53
CA LEU A 317 -8.63 -12.17 -1.33
C LEU A 317 -7.28 -12.89 -1.49
N ARG A 318 -7.15 -14.10 -0.94
CA ARG A 318 -5.93 -14.91 -1.14
C ARG A 318 -5.69 -15.21 -2.61
N ARG A 319 -6.77 -15.40 -3.37
CA ARG A 319 -6.71 -15.70 -4.79
C ARG A 319 -6.58 -14.47 -5.69
N SER A 320 -6.86 -13.28 -5.18
CA SER A 320 -6.61 -12.01 -5.88
C SER A 320 -5.18 -11.51 -5.70
N GLY A 321 -4.48 -11.96 -4.65
CA GLY A 321 -3.06 -11.69 -4.43
C GLY A 321 -2.64 -11.39 -3.01
N ILE A 322 -3.59 -11.40 -2.07
CA ILE A 322 -3.30 -11.08 -0.68
C ILE A 322 -2.62 -12.26 0.03
N PHE A 323 -1.49 -11.98 0.67
CA PHE A 323 -0.88 -12.89 1.64
C PHE A 323 -1.12 -12.37 3.06
N PHE A 324 -1.53 -13.26 3.95
CA PHE A 324 -2.02 -12.85 5.28
C PHE A 324 -0.92 -12.91 6.33
N ILE A 325 -0.78 -11.83 7.09
CA ILE A 325 0.17 -11.68 8.18
C ILE A 325 -0.57 -11.51 9.52
N ARG A 326 -0.05 -12.15 10.57
CA ARG A 326 -0.54 -11.96 11.94
C ARG A 326 -0.13 -10.59 12.47
N ARG A 327 -0.96 -9.97 13.33
CA ARG A 327 -0.60 -8.73 14.01
C ARG A 327 0.54 -8.91 15.01
N GLU A 328 0.57 -10.05 15.70
CA GLU A 328 1.60 -10.38 16.69
C GLU A 328 2.16 -11.78 16.45
N PHE A 329 3.47 -11.84 16.26
CA PHE A 329 4.21 -13.10 16.09
C PHE A 329 5.66 -12.99 16.59
N LYS A 330 5.94 -12.02 17.48
CA LYS A 330 7.29 -11.73 18.00
C LYS A 330 7.97 -12.96 18.62
N ASN A 331 7.23 -13.85 19.26
CA ASN A 331 7.79 -15.03 19.93
C ASN A 331 7.59 -16.34 19.13
N ASN A 332 7.26 -16.26 17.83
CA ASN A 332 6.98 -17.42 17.00
C ASN A 332 8.03 -17.57 15.88
N GLU A 333 9.21 -18.09 16.25
CA GLU A 333 10.35 -18.27 15.33
C GLU A 333 10.02 -19.08 14.06
N PRO A 334 9.28 -20.22 14.13
CA PRO A 334 8.92 -20.94 12.90
C PRO A 334 8.02 -20.13 11.97
N TYR A 335 7.21 -19.20 12.49
CA TYR A 335 6.39 -18.32 11.66
C TYR A 335 7.25 -17.22 11.01
N LYS A 336 8.14 -16.56 11.77
CA LYS A 336 9.09 -15.58 11.23
C LYS A 336 9.95 -16.18 10.11
N PHE A 337 10.46 -17.39 10.33
CA PHE A 337 11.22 -18.12 9.33
C PHE A 337 10.44 -18.31 8.03
N VAL A 338 9.19 -18.80 8.11
CA VAL A 338 8.36 -19.01 6.91
C VAL A 338 8.05 -17.69 6.21
N LEU A 339 7.73 -16.63 6.95
CA LEU A 339 7.47 -15.32 6.36
C LEU A 339 8.71 -14.77 5.64
N ARG A 340 9.89 -14.84 6.26
CA ARG A 340 11.16 -14.41 5.64
C ARG A 340 11.46 -15.19 4.36
N GLN A 341 11.33 -16.52 4.40
CA GLN A 341 11.54 -17.35 3.21
C GLN A 341 10.51 -17.08 2.09
N TYR A 342 9.28 -16.75 2.45
CA TYR A 342 8.27 -16.34 1.49
C TYR A 342 8.62 -15.01 0.82
N LEU A 343 9.04 -14.00 1.59
CA LEU A 343 9.48 -12.72 1.05
C LEU A 343 10.74 -12.85 0.19
N ASP A 344 11.73 -13.65 0.64
CA ASP A 344 12.92 -13.98 -0.14
C ASP A 344 12.53 -14.51 -1.52
N TYR A 345 11.60 -15.47 -1.56
CA TYR A 345 11.12 -16.05 -2.81
C TYR A 345 10.42 -15.03 -3.71
N LEU A 346 9.59 -14.14 -3.15
CA LEU A 346 8.91 -13.11 -3.94
C LEU A 346 9.91 -12.11 -4.55
N LEU A 347 10.92 -11.69 -3.78
CA LEU A 347 11.99 -10.80 -4.24
C LEU A 347 12.87 -11.47 -5.29
N GLU A 348 13.33 -12.70 -5.04
CA GLU A 348 14.17 -13.47 -5.96
C GLU A 348 13.48 -13.67 -7.33
N LYS A 349 12.16 -13.89 -7.33
CA LYS A 349 11.37 -14.06 -8.56
C LYS A 349 10.83 -12.75 -9.14
N ARG A 350 11.21 -11.60 -8.57
CA ARG A 350 10.77 -10.26 -8.99
C ARG A 350 9.25 -10.17 -9.10
N PHE A 351 8.54 -10.73 -8.12
CA PHE A 351 7.11 -10.48 -7.96
C PHE A 351 6.93 -9.20 -7.16
N ALA A 352 6.14 -8.26 -7.71
CA ALA A 352 5.86 -7.00 -7.04
C ALA A 352 5.21 -7.27 -5.69
N LEU A 353 5.75 -6.63 -4.65
CA LEU A 353 5.22 -6.64 -3.30
C LEU A 353 4.44 -5.35 -3.06
N GLU A 354 3.43 -5.42 -2.21
CA GLU A 354 2.70 -4.23 -1.76
C GLU A 354 2.37 -4.35 -0.27
N TRP A 355 2.60 -3.28 0.49
CA TRP A 355 2.01 -3.13 1.80
C TRP A 355 1.90 -1.67 2.21
N TYR A 356 0.93 -1.38 3.06
CA TYR A 356 0.75 -0.04 3.63
C TYR A 356 1.81 0.25 4.68
N ILE A 357 2.67 1.24 4.44
CA ILE A 357 3.82 1.54 5.30
C ILE A 357 3.37 1.91 6.74
N GLU A 358 2.20 2.53 6.88
CA GLU A 358 1.55 2.91 8.14
C GLU A 358 1.04 1.71 8.97
N GLY A 359 0.87 0.54 8.34
CA GLY A 359 0.31 -0.67 8.95
C GLY A 359 -1.20 -0.62 9.24
N GLY A 360 -1.87 0.51 9.02
CA GLY A 360 -3.32 0.64 9.13
C GLY A 360 -3.81 2.01 8.68
N ARG A 361 -5.12 2.12 8.44
CA ARG A 361 -5.76 3.35 7.92
C ARG A 361 -5.44 4.60 8.76
N SER A 362 -5.29 5.75 8.12
CA SER A 362 -5.30 7.03 8.83
C SER A 362 -6.71 7.37 9.31
N ARG A 363 -6.84 7.83 10.56
CA ARG A 363 -8.11 8.33 11.13
C ARG A 363 -8.20 9.84 11.08
N SER A 364 -7.05 10.52 11.04
CA SER A 364 -6.93 11.98 11.12
C SER A 364 -6.66 12.63 9.77
N GLY A 365 -6.54 11.86 8.68
CA GLY A 365 -6.19 12.38 7.36
C GLY A 365 -4.68 12.37 7.10
N LYS A 366 -3.85 12.55 8.13
CA LYS A 366 -2.38 12.55 8.05
C LYS A 366 -1.79 11.15 7.83
N LEU A 367 -0.60 11.04 7.27
CA LEU A 367 0.17 9.79 7.32
C LEU A 367 0.55 9.45 8.76
N ARG A 368 0.47 8.16 9.12
CA ARG A 368 0.88 7.65 10.43
C ARG A 368 2.35 7.26 10.46
N GLU A 369 2.87 7.08 11.67
CA GLU A 369 4.20 6.52 11.90
C GLU A 369 4.39 5.18 11.16
N PRO A 370 5.48 5.02 10.38
CA PRO A 370 5.71 3.82 9.58
C PRO A 370 6.05 2.59 10.44
N ARG A 371 5.60 1.41 9.99
CA ARG A 371 5.88 0.12 10.61
C ARG A 371 7.01 -0.61 9.89
N LEU A 372 8.16 -0.71 10.55
CA LEU A 372 9.42 -1.22 9.95
C LEU A 372 9.49 -2.73 9.75
N GLY A 373 8.50 -3.51 10.21
CA GLY A 373 8.61 -4.97 10.31
C GLY A 373 8.89 -5.68 8.98
N LEU A 374 8.12 -5.36 7.93
CA LEU A 374 8.33 -5.92 6.59
C LEU A 374 9.55 -5.31 5.90
N LEU A 375 9.76 -4.00 6.05
CA LEU A 375 10.92 -3.29 5.50
C LEU A 375 12.23 -3.91 5.99
N LYS A 376 12.30 -4.30 7.27
CA LYS A 376 13.45 -5.01 7.85
C LYS A 376 13.72 -6.35 7.16
N TYR A 377 12.68 -7.12 6.83
CA TYR A 377 12.88 -8.38 6.10
C TYR A 377 13.38 -8.13 4.68
N VAL A 378 12.85 -7.12 3.99
CA VAL A 378 13.28 -6.76 2.64
C VAL A 378 14.73 -6.28 2.63
N ALA A 379 15.12 -5.40 3.56
CA ALA A 379 16.50 -4.95 3.70
C ALA A 379 17.46 -6.11 4.02
N ASP A 380 17.06 -7.03 4.89
CA ASP A 380 17.84 -8.23 5.18
C ASP A 380 17.97 -9.17 3.96
N SER A 381 16.93 -9.32 3.15
CA SER A 381 17.00 -10.08 1.89
C SER A 381 17.97 -9.43 0.91
N TYR A 382 17.98 -8.10 0.82
CA TYR A 382 18.94 -7.34 0.02
C TYR A 382 20.39 -7.52 0.52
N GLN A 383 20.64 -7.38 1.83
CA GLN A 383 21.99 -7.58 2.42
C GLN A 383 22.51 -9.01 2.24
N ARG A 384 21.60 -10.00 2.25
CA ARG A 384 21.92 -11.41 1.95
C ARG A 384 22.13 -11.70 0.47
N GLY A 385 21.96 -10.71 -0.42
CA GLY A 385 22.15 -10.86 -1.86
C GLY A 385 21.07 -11.72 -2.54
N ILE A 386 19.87 -11.78 -1.97
CA ILE A 386 18.72 -12.47 -2.62
C ILE A 386 18.27 -11.72 -3.89
N ALA A 387 18.38 -10.40 -3.87
CA ALA A 387 18.22 -9.52 -5.02
C ALA A 387 19.38 -8.54 -5.06
N ASP A 388 19.80 -8.14 -6.26
CA ASP A 388 20.92 -7.23 -6.41
C ASP A 388 20.63 -5.85 -5.82
N ASP A 389 19.39 -5.39 -5.98
CA ASP A 389 18.79 -4.24 -5.33
C ASP A 389 17.28 -4.47 -5.15
N VAL A 390 16.60 -3.60 -4.41
CA VAL A 390 15.14 -3.58 -4.27
C VAL A 390 14.65 -2.14 -4.43
N ILE A 391 13.65 -1.95 -5.28
CA ILE A 391 13.09 -0.62 -5.55
C ILE A 391 11.85 -0.42 -4.70
N LEU A 392 11.91 0.56 -3.80
CA LEU A 392 10.81 0.99 -2.94
C LEU A 392 10.05 2.11 -3.66
N VAL A 393 8.78 1.90 -3.95
CA VAL A 393 7.93 2.81 -4.73
C VAL A 393 6.91 3.47 -3.78
N PRO A 394 7.09 4.75 -3.42
CA PRO A 394 6.11 5.50 -2.65
C PRO A 394 4.83 5.70 -3.48
N VAL A 395 3.65 5.46 -2.91
CA VAL A 395 2.37 5.66 -3.61
C VAL A 395 1.43 6.49 -2.74
N SER A 396 0.93 7.59 -3.26
CA SER A 396 -0.17 8.32 -2.62
C SER A 396 -1.49 7.88 -3.24
N ILE A 397 -2.40 7.40 -2.40
CA ILE A 397 -3.81 7.18 -2.74
C ILE A 397 -4.61 8.24 -1.97
N ASN A 398 -5.20 9.18 -2.71
CA ASN A 398 -6.05 10.23 -2.16
C ASN A 398 -7.48 10.12 -2.71
N TYR A 399 -8.45 10.50 -1.91
CA TYR A 399 -9.86 10.47 -2.26
C TYR A 399 -10.43 11.87 -2.11
N ASP A 400 -11.24 12.30 -3.08
CA ASP A 400 -12.05 13.51 -2.91
C ASP A 400 -12.96 13.35 -1.69
N GLN A 401 -13.63 12.20 -1.57
CA GLN A 401 -14.45 11.86 -0.40
C GLN A 401 -14.31 10.41 0.03
N ILE A 402 -14.39 10.21 1.35
CA ILE A 402 -14.37 8.89 1.97
C ILE A 402 -15.64 8.75 2.82
N SER A 403 -16.43 7.70 2.54
CA SER A 403 -17.69 7.42 3.24
C SER A 403 -17.52 7.03 4.72
N ASP A 404 -16.31 6.65 5.15
CA ASP A 404 -16.00 6.25 6.52
C ASP A 404 -15.66 7.42 7.46
N VAL A 405 -15.60 8.67 6.99
CA VAL A 405 -15.04 9.79 7.77
C VAL A 405 -15.78 10.05 9.08
N SER A 406 -17.11 9.97 9.12
CA SER A 406 -17.87 10.12 10.37
C SER A 406 -17.56 9.02 11.39
N SER A 407 -17.27 7.80 10.92
CA SER A 407 -16.84 6.70 11.79
C SER A 407 -15.44 6.94 12.34
N TYR A 408 -14.55 7.52 11.54
CA TYR A 408 -13.20 7.89 11.98
C TYR A 408 -13.23 9.01 13.01
N ALA A 409 -14.07 10.03 12.81
CA ALA A 409 -14.29 11.10 13.80
C ALA A 409 -14.84 10.55 15.12
N ALA A 410 -15.76 9.58 15.05
CA ALA A 410 -16.28 8.91 16.25
C ALA A 410 -15.21 8.07 16.98
N GLU A 411 -14.36 7.34 16.24
CA GLU A 411 -13.19 6.63 16.80
C GLU A 411 -12.25 7.62 17.51
N GLN A 412 -12.00 8.79 16.91
CA GLN A 412 -11.15 9.82 17.51
C GLN A 412 -11.69 10.38 18.82
N ARG A 413 -13.02 10.45 19.00
CA ARG A 413 -13.67 10.82 20.28
C ARG A 413 -13.73 9.67 21.31
N GLY A 414 -13.04 8.56 21.06
CA GLY A 414 -12.92 7.44 22.00
C GLY A 414 -13.96 6.32 21.81
N ARG A 415 -14.78 6.34 20.75
CA ARG A 415 -15.61 5.17 20.43
C ARG A 415 -14.73 4.00 19.97
N SER A 416 -15.06 2.79 20.40
CA SER A 416 -14.33 1.60 19.99
C SER A 416 -14.52 1.31 18.49
N LYS A 417 -13.45 0.87 17.83
CA LYS A 417 -13.49 0.44 16.43
C LYS A 417 -14.52 -0.68 16.22
N ASP A 418 -15.43 -0.49 15.27
CA ASP A 418 -16.36 -1.52 14.85
C ASP A 418 -15.63 -2.70 14.19
N ARG A 419 -16.07 -3.92 14.51
CA ARG A 419 -15.56 -5.11 13.81
C ARG A 419 -16.06 -5.08 12.37
N GLU A 420 -15.14 -4.88 11.44
CA GLU A 420 -15.36 -5.01 10.00
C GLU A 420 -15.92 -6.42 9.71
N SER A 421 -17.23 -6.51 9.49
CA SER A 421 -17.94 -7.76 9.20
C SER A 421 -18.41 -7.79 7.74
N LEU A 422 -18.75 -8.99 7.23
CA LEU A 422 -19.32 -9.13 5.89
C LEU A 422 -20.62 -8.32 5.74
N LEU A 423 -21.41 -8.22 6.81
CA LEU A 423 -22.63 -7.40 6.85
C LEU A 423 -22.32 -5.90 6.80
N TRP A 424 -21.24 -5.46 7.45
CA TRP A 424 -20.72 -4.09 7.36
C TRP A 424 -20.28 -3.78 5.92
N ALA A 425 -19.53 -4.67 5.27
CA ALA A 425 -19.10 -4.47 3.89
C ALA A 425 -20.27 -4.37 2.90
N ILE A 426 -21.32 -5.18 3.07
CA ILE A 426 -22.55 -5.09 2.26
C ILE A 426 -23.29 -3.77 2.51
N LYS A 427 -23.44 -3.35 3.78
CA LYS A 427 -24.08 -2.07 4.12
C LYS A 427 -23.28 -0.89 3.58
N PHE A 428 -21.95 -0.95 3.68
CA PHE A 428 -21.04 0.03 3.11
C PHE A 428 -21.27 0.15 1.61
N ILE A 429 -21.24 -0.97 0.87
CA ILE A 429 -21.47 -1.01 -0.57
C ILE A 429 -22.87 -0.48 -0.95
N ALA A 430 -23.91 -0.87 -0.20
CA ALA A 430 -25.27 -0.41 -0.43
C ALA A 430 -25.49 1.08 -0.07
N GLY A 431 -24.64 1.63 0.80
CA GLY A 431 -24.62 3.03 1.20
C GLY A 431 -23.74 3.92 0.32
N LEU A 432 -22.99 3.35 -0.63
CA LEU A 432 -22.24 4.12 -1.63
C LEU A 432 -23.25 4.84 -2.53
N ARG A 433 -23.51 6.11 -2.21
CA ARG A 433 -24.26 7.02 -3.09
C ARG A 433 -23.39 7.40 -4.27
N ARG A 434 -24.02 7.74 -5.39
CA ARG A 434 -23.35 8.45 -6.49
C ARG A 434 -22.87 9.79 -5.91
N ARG A 435 -21.57 10.12 -6.05
CA ARG A 435 -20.89 11.43 -5.81
C ARG A 435 -19.73 11.47 -4.79
N ASN A 436 -18.99 10.38 -4.53
CA ASN A 436 -17.77 10.47 -3.67
C ASN A 436 -16.53 11.05 -4.41
N GLY A 437 -16.74 11.86 -5.45
CA GLY A 437 -15.66 12.42 -6.28
C GLY A 437 -14.79 11.35 -6.99
N SER A 438 -13.56 11.71 -7.31
CA SER A 438 -12.56 10.84 -7.93
C SER A 438 -11.56 10.28 -6.90
N ILE A 439 -10.88 9.19 -7.29
CA ILE A 439 -9.76 8.61 -6.55
C ILE A 439 -8.48 8.96 -7.30
N HIS A 440 -7.52 9.58 -6.62
CA HIS A 440 -6.27 10.03 -7.21
C HIS A 440 -5.13 9.14 -6.75
N ILE A 441 -4.40 8.55 -7.70
CA ILE A 441 -3.18 7.80 -7.44
C ILE A 441 -2.00 8.55 -8.03
N ARG A 442 -0.99 8.79 -7.21
CA ARG A 442 0.27 9.43 -7.60
C ARG A 442 1.44 8.57 -7.12
N PHE A 443 2.51 8.54 -7.91
CA PHE A 443 3.70 7.76 -7.62
C PHE A 443 4.83 8.72 -7.25
N GLY A 444 5.43 8.51 -6.08
CA GLY A 444 6.64 9.22 -5.68
C GLY A 444 7.85 8.69 -6.44
N GLU A 445 8.94 9.46 -6.40
CA GLU A 445 10.21 9.02 -6.99
C GLU A 445 10.62 7.67 -6.38
N PRO A 446 10.91 6.62 -7.18
CA PRO A 446 11.36 5.35 -6.67
C PRO A 446 12.70 5.45 -5.91
N LEU A 447 12.82 4.76 -4.78
CA LEU A 447 14.02 4.71 -3.96
C LEU A 447 14.69 3.34 -4.08
N PHE A 448 15.95 3.34 -4.49
CA PHE A 448 16.78 2.14 -4.53
C PHE A 448 17.32 1.83 -3.13
N MET A 449 17.10 0.62 -2.63
CA MET A 449 17.56 0.20 -1.29
C MET A 449 19.07 0.42 -1.12
N SER A 450 19.85 0.15 -2.17
CA SER A 450 21.31 0.32 -2.17
C SER A 450 21.81 1.74 -1.88
N THR A 451 20.99 2.76 -2.15
CA THR A 451 21.37 4.17 -1.91
C THR A 451 21.36 4.56 -0.44
N ARG A 452 20.60 3.83 0.39
CA ARG A 452 20.41 4.15 1.81
C ARG A 452 20.87 3.05 2.76
N VAL A 453 20.94 1.80 2.30
CA VAL A 453 21.36 0.65 3.10
C VAL A 453 22.61 0.03 2.49
N GLY A 454 23.71 0.05 3.25
CA GLY A 454 24.94 -0.62 2.84
C GLY A 454 24.78 -2.14 2.85
N ARG A 455 25.30 -2.86 1.85
CA ARG A 455 25.23 -4.33 1.80
C ARG A 455 25.83 -5.01 3.03
N THR A 456 26.92 -4.47 3.56
CA THR A 456 27.64 -5.01 4.73
C THR A 456 27.37 -4.22 6.01
N GLU A 457 26.43 -3.29 5.98
CA GLU A 457 26.10 -2.45 7.14
C GLU A 457 25.45 -3.28 8.25
N ASP A 458 25.97 -3.19 9.47
CA ASP A 458 25.33 -3.84 10.61
C ASP A 458 24.12 -3.03 11.09
N LEU A 459 22.93 -3.42 10.61
CA LEU A 459 21.65 -2.83 11.01
C LEU A 459 21.28 -3.10 12.49
N THR A 460 22.08 -3.89 13.22
CA THR A 460 21.89 -4.13 14.66
C THR A 460 22.72 -3.20 15.54
N SER A 461 23.73 -2.54 14.97
CA SER A 461 24.53 -1.48 15.63
C SER A 461 23.68 -0.25 15.95
N ASP A 462 24.11 0.60 16.89
CA ASP A 462 23.33 1.79 17.28
C ASP A 462 23.13 2.77 16.12
N ALA A 463 24.14 2.94 15.25
CA ALA A 463 24.00 3.73 14.03
C ALA A 463 23.08 3.06 13.00
N GLY A 464 23.26 1.75 12.77
CA GLY A 464 22.48 0.99 11.78
C GLY A 464 21.01 0.81 12.17
N ARG A 465 20.66 0.85 13.46
CA ARG A 465 19.28 0.82 13.95
C ARG A 465 18.45 2.00 13.45
N LEU A 466 19.09 3.14 13.14
CA LEU A 466 18.43 4.33 12.62
C LEU A 466 18.29 4.34 11.09
N THR A 467 19.01 3.48 10.37
CA THR A 467 19.02 3.44 8.90
C THR A 467 17.64 3.11 8.34
N LEU A 468 16.99 2.04 8.84
CA LEU A 468 15.65 1.67 8.37
C LEU A 468 14.55 2.68 8.75
N PRO A 469 14.52 3.24 9.99
CA PRO A 469 13.67 4.38 10.30
C PRO A 469 13.84 5.54 9.31
N LYS A 470 15.07 5.92 8.96
CA LYS A 470 15.34 6.99 7.99
C LYS A 470 14.81 6.66 6.59
N VAL A 471 14.97 5.42 6.13
CA VAL A 471 14.41 4.96 4.84
C VAL A 471 12.88 5.03 4.86
N ALA A 472 12.25 4.52 5.92
CA ALA A 472 10.80 4.55 6.05
C ALA A 472 10.25 5.98 6.14
N PHE A 473 10.99 6.86 6.80
CA PHE A 473 10.70 8.27 6.90
C PHE A 473 10.75 8.95 5.53
N GLU A 474 11.83 8.74 4.77
CA GLU A 474 11.96 9.27 3.40
C GLU A 474 10.84 8.79 2.48
N ILE A 475 10.44 7.51 2.59
CA ILE A 475 9.28 7.00 1.86
C ILE A 475 8.01 7.79 2.23
N SER A 476 7.76 8.01 3.52
CA SER A 476 6.60 8.79 3.97
C SER A 476 6.64 10.24 3.45
N THR A 477 7.81 10.88 3.44
CA THR A 477 7.99 12.22 2.84
C THR A 477 7.66 12.20 1.35
N ARG A 478 8.22 11.25 0.58
CA ARG A 478 7.92 11.12 -0.86
C ARG A 478 6.45 10.82 -1.15
N ILE A 479 5.72 10.16 -0.24
CA ILE A 479 4.25 10.00 -0.35
C ILE A 479 3.56 11.35 -0.16
N ASN A 480 3.95 12.12 0.86
CA ASN A 480 3.41 13.44 1.14
C ASN A 480 3.64 14.40 -0.04
N ASP A 481 4.85 14.42 -0.61
CA ASP A 481 5.25 15.32 -1.71
C ASP A 481 4.38 15.16 -2.96
N VAL A 482 3.91 13.95 -3.22
CA VAL A 482 3.05 13.64 -4.39
C VAL A 482 1.57 13.53 -4.06
N THR A 483 1.17 13.77 -2.80
CA THR A 483 -0.24 13.73 -2.40
C THR A 483 -0.97 14.95 -2.96
N PRO A 484 -1.94 14.78 -3.87
CA PRO A 484 -2.51 15.91 -4.57
C PRO A 484 -3.54 16.64 -3.71
N ILE A 485 -3.50 17.97 -3.77
CA ILE A 485 -4.45 18.89 -3.14
C ILE A 485 -5.75 18.88 -3.94
N THR A 486 -6.87 18.61 -3.25
CA THR A 486 -8.22 18.56 -3.83
C THR A 486 -9.02 19.80 -3.46
N PRO A 487 -10.06 20.17 -4.24
CA PRO A 487 -10.95 21.26 -3.86
C PRO A 487 -11.58 21.07 -2.48
N ILE A 488 -11.93 19.83 -2.13
CA ILE A 488 -12.50 19.48 -0.82
C ILE A 488 -11.49 19.74 0.32
N SER A 489 -10.22 19.39 0.13
CA SER A 489 -9.18 19.62 1.15
C SER A 489 -8.92 21.12 1.39
N LEU A 490 -9.00 21.96 0.35
CA LEU A 490 -8.88 23.42 0.49
C LEU A 490 -10.14 24.04 1.08
N VAL A 491 -11.32 23.71 0.56
CA VAL A 491 -12.57 24.25 1.10
C VAL A 491 -12.74 23.91 2.59
N THR A 492 -12.38 22.70 3.01
CA THR A 492 -12.36 22.35 4.44
C THR A 492 -11.28 23.09 5.23
N LEU A 493 -10.12 23.38 4.63
CA LEU A 493 -9.12 24.28 5.21
C LEU A 493 -9.73 25.67 5.48
N ALA A 494 -10.38 26.28 4.48
CA ALA A 494 -11.01 27.60 4.62
C ALA A 494 -12.16 27.62 5.63
N LEU A 495 -13.07 26.66 5.59
CA LEU A 495 -14.21 26.62 6.53
C LEU A 495 -13.77 26.39 7.98
N LEU A 496 -12.64 25.72 8.21
CA LEU A 496 -12.06 25.55 9.55
C LEU A 496 -11.24 26.75 10.03
N SER A 497 -11.03 27.77 9.18
CA SER A 497 -10.28 28.99 9.55
C SER A 497 -11.01 29.88 10.56
N ARG A 498 -12.34 29.88 10.52
CA ARG A 498 -13.20 30.71 11.38
C ARG A 498 -14.32 29.85 11.93
N GLU A 499 -14.13 29.41 13.16
CA GLU A 499 -15.03 28.48 13.84
C GLU A 499 -16.45 29.06 13.92
N GLU A 500 -17.43 28.20 13.61
CA GLU A 500 -18.88 28.49 13.62
C GLU A 500 -19.36 29.56 12.63
N ARG A 501 -18.47 30.27 11.94
CA ARG A 501 -18.85 31.18 10.86
C ARG A 501 -19.11 30.38 9.58
N GLY A 502 -20.27 30.65 8.97
CA GLY A 502 -20.55 30.16 7.64
C GLY A 502 -20.02 31.10 6.57
N PHE A 503 -19.68 30.53 5.42
CA PHE A 503 -19.22 31.25 4.23
C PHE A 503 -20.12 30.95 3.04
N THR A 504 -20.29 31.93 2.16
CA THR A 504 -20.76 31.70 0.79
C THR A 504 -19.64 31.08 -0.05
N ALA A 505 -19.98 30.56 -1.24
CA ALA A 505 -18.97 30.05 -2.17
C ALA A 505 -17.98 31.15 -2.61
N LEU A 506 -18.45 32.39 -2.75
CA LEU A 506 -17.61 33.54 -3.11
C LEU A 506 -16.66 33.94 -1.98
N GLU A 507 -17.18 34.08 -0.75
CA GLU A 507 -16.33 34.36 0.43
C GLU A 507 -15.30 33.24 0.64
N THR A 508 -15.65 31.99 0.37
CA THR A 508 -14.72 30.86 0.45
C THR A 508 -13.56 31.03 -0.54
N ILE A 509 -13.82 31.48 -1.78
CA ILE A 509 -12.76 31.80 -2.76
C ILE A 509 -11.85 32.90 -2.24
N GLU A 510 -12.40 33.95 -1.65
CA GLU A 510 -11.62 35.08 -1.10
C GLU A 510 -10.66 34.61 0.00
N VAL A 511 -11.14 33.75 0.91
CA VAL A 511 -10.30 33.13 1.95
C VAL A 511 -9.22 32.22 1.34
N LEU A 512 -9.54 31.51 0.26
CA LEU A 512 -8.63 30.54 -0.35
C LEU A 512 -7.55 31.14 -1.24
N ARG A 513 -7.79 32.30 -1.86
CA ARG A 513 -6.89 32.88 -2.86
C ARG A 513 -5.41 32.90 -2.45
N PRO A 514 -5.04 33.28 -1.22
CA PRO A 514 -3.64 33.31 -0.84
C PRO A 514 -3.03 31.91 -0.62
N PHE A 515 -3.87 30.92 -0.27
CA PHE A 515 -3.45 29.52 -0.26
C PHE A 515 -3.24 29.00 -1.69
N GLU A 516 -4.08 29.41 -2.65
CA GLU A 516 -3.90 29.08 -4.07
C GLU A 516 -2.59 29.66 -4.61
N ASP A 517 -2.30 30.93 -4.28
CA ASP A 517 -1.04 31.57 -4.65
C ASP A 517 0.16 30.83 -4.05
N PHE A 518 0.09 30.45 -2.77
CA PHE A 518 1.11 29.63 -2.11
C PHE A 518 1.34 28.30 -2.81
N VAL A 519 0.25 27.61 -3.20
CA VAL A 519 0.26 26.31 -3.87
C VAL A 519 0.83 26.42 -5.29
N ALA A 520 0.42 27.43 -6.05
CA ALA A 520 0.88 27.70 -7.41
C ALA A 520 2.37 28.07 -7.42
N GLN A 521 2.81 28.95 -6.53
CA GLN A 521 4.19 29.42 -6.46
C GLN A 521 5.18 28.31 -6.10
N ARG A 522 4.72 27.26 -5.40
CA ARG A 522 5.51 26.06 -5.05
C ARG A 522 5.31 24.90 -6.02
N ASN A 523 4.47 25.05 -7.04
CA ASN A 523 4.12 23.98 -7.98
C ASN A 523 3.69 22.70 -7.26
N LEU A 524 2.92 22.85 -6.18
CA LEU A 524 2.44 21.72 -5.39
C LEU A 524 1.40 20.91 -6.19
N PRO A 525 1.32 19.59 -5.99
CA PRO A 525 0.42 18.76 -6.77
C PRO A 525 -1.04 19.09 -6.48
N THR A 526 -1.83 19.36 -7.52
CA THR A 526 -3.28 19.57 -7.42
C THR A 526 -4.06 18.58 -8.28
N THR A 527 -5.36 18.46 -8.02
CA THR A 527 -6.30 17.70 -8.87
C THR A 527 -7.13 18.58 -9.80
N PHE A 528 -6.91 19.89 -9.76
CA PHE A 528 -7.68 20.92 -10.46
C PHE A 528 -6.74 22.06 -10.87
N GLU A 529 -7.19 22.90 -11.80
CA GLU A 529 -6.42 24.07 -12.24
C GLU A 529 -6.55 25.21 -11.25
N LEU A 530 -5.43 25.87 -10.94
CA LEU A 530 -5.37 27.04 -10.06
C LEU A 530 -5.30 28.34 -10.87
N PRO A 531 -5.87 29.44 -10.36
CA PRO A 531 -6.78 29.52 -9.21
C PRO A 531 -8.18 28.99 -9.56
N PHE A 532 -9.08 28.86 -8.58
CA PHE A 532 -10.50 28.61 -8.84
C PHE A 532 -11.06 29.69 -9.76
N THR A 533 -11.42 29.29 -10.98
CA THR A 533 -11.89 30.21 -12.02
C THR A 533 -13.40 30.51 -11.92
N SER A 534 -14.15 29.71 -11.16
CA SER A 534 -15.60 29.87 -10.96
C SER A 534 -16.02 29.52 -9.54
N SER A 535 -16.99 30.29 -9.00
CA SER A 535 -17.72 29.95 -7.77
C SER A 535 -18.40 28.60 -7.83
N ASP A 536 -18.72 28.10 -9.04
CA ASP A 536 -19.39 26.82 -9.21
C ASP A 536 -18.50 25.66 -8.76
N GLN A 537 -17.18 25.73 -8.99
CA GLN A 537 -16.26 24.66 -8.56
C GLN A 537 -16.19 24.54 -7.03
N VAL A 538 -16.18 25.69 -6.35
CA VAL A 538 -16.19 25.76 -4.89
C VAL A 538 -17.56 25.36 -4.34
N ALA A 539 -18.65 25.82 -4.97
CA ALA A 539 -20.00 25.41 -4.63
C ALA A 539 -20.21 23.90 -4.79
N ASP A 540 -19.71 23.28 -5.86
CA ASP A 540 -19.77 21.83 -6.08
C ASP A 540 -19.04 21.06 -4.96
N ALA A 541 -17.85 21.53 -4.54
CA ALA A 541 -17.10 20.92 -3.45
C ALA A 541 -17.83 21.07 -2.10
N LEU A 542 -18.42 22.24 -1.83
CA LEU A 542 -19.22 22.54 -0.65
C LEU A 542 -20.51 21.72 -0.60
N ASP A 543 -21.23 21.62 -1.72
CA ASP A 543 -22.44 20.82 -1.86
C ASP A 543 -22.14 19.33 -1.69
N ALA A 544 -21.05 18.84 -2.27
CA ALA A 544 -20.63 17.45 -2.08
C ALA A 544 -20.31 17.16 -0.60
N LEU A 545 -19.69 18.11 0.13
CA LEU A 545 -19.47 17.98 1.58
C LEU A 545 -20.78 18.02 2.38
N ALA A 546 -21.74 18.83 1.94
CA ALA A 546 -23.06 18.92 2.56
C ALA A 546 -23.91 17.66 2.35
N GLU A 547 -23.88 17.06 1.17
CA GLU A 547 -24.55 15.79 0.86
C GLU A 547 -24.06 14.63 1.74
N ASN A 548 -22.82 14.70 2.21
CA ASN A 548 -22.20 13.72 3.11
C ASN A 548 -22.28 14.11 4.60
N GLY A 549 -22.94 15.22 4.91
CA GLY A 549 -23.18 15.66 6.29
C GLY A 549 -21.94 16.20 7.02
N VAL A 550 -20.86 16.52 6.30
CA VAL A 550 -19.66 17.14 6.87
C VAL A 550 -19.86 18.64 7.03
N VAL A 551 -20.51 19.27 6.04
CA VAL A 551 -20.84 20.69 6.01
C VAL A 551 -22.36 20.87 6.12
N ARG A 552 -22.81 21.91 6.80
CA ARG A 552 -24.20 22.31 6.85
C ARG A 552 -24.46 23.37 5.79
N ARG A 553 -25.32 23.05 4.82
CA ARG A 553 -25.85 24.00 3.84
C ARG A 553 -27.12 24.64 4.38
N THR A 554 -27.14 25.97 4.46
CA THR A 554 -28.29 26.76 4.89
C THR A 554 -28.72 27.67 3.74
N GLU A 555 -29.92 27.44 3.20
CA GLU A 555 -30.49 28.35 2.20
C GLU A 555 -31.08 29.56 2.92
N GLY A 556 -30.43 30.72 2.75
CA GLY A 556 -30.91 32.01 3.22
C GLY A 556 -31.85 32.68 2.21
N LEU A 557 -32.36 33.86 2.58
CA LEU A 557 -33.21 34.67 1.69
C LEU A 557 -32.44 35.25 0.49
N THR A 558 -31.15 35.56 0.68
CA THR A 558 -30.30 36.20 -0.32
C THR A 558 -29.19 35.28 -0.82
N GLU A 559 -28.63 34.46 0.06
CA GLU A 559 -27.39 33.71 -0.19
C GLU A 559 -27.46 32.31 0.43
N THR A 560 -26.68 31.39 -0.14
CA THR A 560 -26.47 30.06 0.45
C THR A 560 -25.21 30.09 1.31
N ILE A 561 -25.35 29.71 2.57
CA ILE A 561 -24.27 29.73 3.57
C ILE A 561 -23.88 28.29 3.91
N TYR A 562 -22.58 28.04 3.95
CA TYR A 562 -21.98 26.76 4.30
C TYR A 562 -21.17 26.90 5.58
N SER A 563 -21.45 26.07 6.58
CA SER A 563 -20.72 26.09 7.86
C SER A 563 -20.42 24.68 8.35
N ILE A 564 -19.44 24.52 9.23
CA ILE A 564 -19.14 23.24 9.88
C ILE A 564 -19.64 23.32 11.32
N GLY A 565 -20.41 22.31 11.74
CA GLY A 565 -20.79 22.18 13.15
C GLY A 565 -19.63 21.64 13.98
N SER A 566 -19.56 22.01 15.27
CA SER A 566 -18.51 21.54 16.19
C SER A 566 -18.43 20.00 16.30
N ASP A 567 -19.54 19.30 16.06
CA ASP A 567 -19.61 17.84 16.02
C ASP A 567 -18.96 17.24 14.74
N GLN A 568 -18.85 18.03 13.67
CA GLN A 568 -18.24 17.64 12.39
C GLN A 568 -16.82 18.19 12.17
N HIS A 569 -16.27 19.00 13.07
CA HIS A 569 -14.90 19.54 12.91
C HIS A 569 -13.86 18.44 12.65
N LEU A 570 -13.86 17.33 13.42
CA LEU A 570 -12.94 16.20 13.18
C LEU A 570 -13.14 15.51 11.81
N ALA A 571 -14.37 15.51 11.29
CA ALA A 571 -14.69 14.97 9.97
C ALA A 571 -14.15 15.89 8.85
N ALA A 572 -14.36 17.20 8.97
CA ALA A 572 -13.81 18.18 8.03
C ALA A 572 -12.27 18.23 8.11
N ALA A 573 -11.72 18.19 9.32
CA ALA A 573 -10.29 18.18 9.59
C ALA A 573 -9.60 16.99 8.94
N TYR A 574 -10.27 15.84 8.78
CA TYR A 574 -9.73 14.72 8.02
C TYR A 574 -9.28 15.14 6.62
N TYR A 575 -10.12 15.88 5.90
CA TYR A 575 -9.85 16.30 4.53
C TYR A 575 -8.75 17.38 4.50
N ARG A 576 -8.85 18.41 5.34
CA ARG A 576 -7.79 19.41 5.51
C ARG A 576 -6.44 18.73 5.80
N ASN A 577 -6.41 17.80 6.74
CA ASN A 577 -5.20 17.14 7.20
C ASN A 577 -4.53 16.24 6.15
N THR A 578 -5.17 15.99 5.01
CA THR A 578 -4.50 15.31 3.87
C THR A 578 -3.47 16.20 3.17
N ILE A 579 -3.56 17.53 3.34
CA ILE A 579 -2.70 18.51 2.65
C ILE A 579 -1.90 19.42 3.60
N ILE A 580 -2.19 19.41 4.91
CA ILE A 580 -1.59 20.37 5.86
C ILE A 580 -0.07 20.30 5.89
N HIS A 581 0.54 19.15 5.58
CA HIS A 581 2.00 18.97 5.59
C HIS A 581 2.71 19.95 4.64
N PHE A 582 2.06 20.41 3.58
CA PHE A 582 2.60 21.44 2.68
C PHE A 582 2.71 22.82 3.33
N PHE A 583 1.94 23.09 4.39
CA PHE A 583 1.84 24.39 5.05
C PHE A 583 2.51 24.41 6.43
N VAL A 584 3.02 23.29 6.94
CA VAL A 584 3.62 23.19 8.28
C VAL A 584 4.86 24.07 8.41
N ASN A 585 5.77 24.05 7.44
CA ASN A 585 7.00 24.87 7.50
C ASN A 585 6.68 26.37 7.49
N ALA A 586 5.70 26.79 6.67
CA ALA A 586 5.19 28.16 6.68
C ALA A 586 4.58 28.51 8.05
N GLY A 587 3.71 27.65 8.59
CA GLY A 587 3.12 27.87 9.90
C GLY A 587 4.16 27.93 11.03
N ILE A 588 5.20 27.10 11.01
CA ILE A 588 6.28 27.15 12.00
C ILE A 588 7.04 28.46 11.88
N THR A 589 7.32 28.90 10.65
CA THR A 589 8.03 30.16 10.37
C THR A 589 7.23 31.35 10.89
N GLU A 590 5.92 31.40 10.62
CA GLU A 590 5.02 32.45 11.10
C GLU A 590 4.97 32.53 12.63
N VAL A 591 4.88 31.40 13.34
CA VAL A 591 4.91 31.39 14.83
C VAL A 591 6.28 31.84 15.36
N ALA A 592 7.36 31.37 14.73
CA ALA A 592 8.71 31.74 15.11
C ALA A 592 8.96 33.25 14.95
N LEU A 593 8.38 33.87 13.91
CA LEU A 593 8.44 35.30 13.63
C LEU A 593 7.48 36.11 14.53
N GLY A 594 6.23 35.66 14.70
CA GLY A 594 5.19 36.34 15.47
C GLY A 594 5.56 36.56 16.94
N THR A 595 6.37 35.67 17.52
CA THR A 595 6.81 35.78 18.94
C THR A 595 7.61 37.06 19.23
N GLY A 596 8.29 37.64 18.24
CA GLY A 596 9.08 38.88 18.40
C GLY A 596 8.54 40.08 17.62
N ILE A 597 8.08 39.88 16.38
CA ILE A 597 7.71 40.96 15.47
C ILE A 597 6.36 41.60 15.87
N LEU A 598 5.37 40.82 16.31
CA LEU A 598 4.09 41.36 16.81
C LEU A 598 4.27 42.26 18.05
N ARG A 599 5.44 42.22 18.68
CA ARG A 599 5.82 43.06 19.82
C ARG A 599 6.77 44.20 19.44
N ASN A 600 6.84 44.57 18.14
CA ASN A 600 7.72 45.60 17.58
C ASN A 600 9.21 45.40 17.90
N ARG A 601 9.68 44.14 17.87
CA ARG A 601 11.10 43.81 18.08
C ARG A 601 11.72 43.31 16.78
N SER A 602 12.88 43.86 16.42
CA SER A 602 13.71 43.27 15.38
C SER A 602 14.28 41.93 15.86
N MET A 603 14.35 40.94 14.96
CA MET A 603 14.78 39.59 15.29
C MET A 603 15.97 39.19 14.43
N HIS A 604 16.93 38.48 15.05
CA HIS A 604 17.99 37.85 14.30
C HIS A 604 17.52 36.56 13.62
N ILE A 605 17.98 36.30 12.39
CA ILE A 605 17.62 35.08 11.64
C ILE A 605 17.95 33.80 12.42
N ASP A 606 19.10 33.75 13.09
CA ASP A 606 19.50 32.60 13.90
C ASP A 606 18.54 32.37 15.07
N ALA A 607 17.97 33.43 15.64
CA ALA A 607 17.00 33.33 16.73
C ALA A 607 15.61 32.88 16.23
N VAL A 608 15.27 33.12 14.96
CA VAL A 608 14.06 32.57 14.34
C VAL A 608 14.26 31.09 14.04
N ILE A 609 15.43 30.71 13.51
CA ILE A 609 15.79 29.31 13.22
C ILE A 609 15.80 28.47 14.51
N GLU A 610 16.38 28.98 15.60
CA GLU A 610 16.40 28.28 16.89
C GLU A 610 14.97 28.00 17.38
N ARG A 611 14.07 28.97 17.26
CA ARG A 611 12.65 28.80 17.60
C ARG A 611 11.95 27.81 16.68
N ALA A 612 12.19 27.89 15.37
CA ALA A 612 11.63 26.95 14.41
C ALA A 612 12.09 25.52 14.70
N LEU A 613 13.35 25.32 15.09
CA LEU A 613 13.89 24.02 15.53
C LEU A 613 13.22 23.52 16.81
N ALA A 614 12.92 24.41 17.76
CA ALA A 614 12.17 24.05 18.97
C ALA A 614 10.73 23.61 18.65
N LEU A 615 10.03 24.35 17.76
CA LEU A 615 8.69 23.98 17.27
C LEU A 615 8.71 22.65 16.49
N ARG A 616 9.74 22.41 15.68
CA ARG A 616 9.98 21.13 15.01
C ARG A 616 10.13 19.99 16.02
N ASP A 617 10.90 20.17 17.09
CA ASP A 617 11.05 19.15 18.12
C ASP A 617 9.73 18.88 18.86
N LEU A 618 8.95 19.94 19.11
CA LEU A 618 7.62 19.84 19.69
C LEU A 618 6.67 19.01 18.80
N LEU A 619 6.70 19.23 17.48
CA LEU A 619 5.77 18.63 16.52
C LEU A 619 6.27 17.33 15.87
N LYS A 620 7.43 16.80 16.27
CA LYS A 620 8.08 15.65 15.62
C LYS A 620 7.28 14.34 15.61
N PHE A 621 6.29 14.21 16.49
CA PHE A 621 5.38 13.05 16.52
C PHE A 621 4.13 13.27 15.65
N GLU A 622 3.90 14.50 15.16
CA GLU A 622 2.78 14.81 14.26
C GLU A 622 3.16 14.79 12.78
N PHE A 623 4.36 15.26 12.45
CA PHE A 623 4.78 15.54 11.08
C PHE A 623 6.16 14.97 10.77
N PHE A 624 6.38 14.75 9.47
CA PHE A 624 7.67 14.31 8.94
C PHE A 624 8.48 15.55 8.56
N PHE A 625 9.48 15.90 9.37
CA PHE A 625 10.47 16.95 9.07
C PHE A 625 11.81 16.44 8.51
N SER A 626 12.38 17.19 7.57
CA SER A 626 13.76 17.02 7.10
C SER A 626 14.76 17.02 8.27
N PRO A 627 15.98 16.46 8.07
CA PRO A 627 17.08 16.60 9.03
C PRO A 627 17.28 18.06 9.45
N SER A 628 17.71 18.29 10.70
CA SER A 628 17.73 19.64 11.28
C SER A 628 18.51 20.70 10.47
N GLY A 629 19.57 20.28 9.75
CA GLY A 629 20.31 21.18 8.86
C GLY A 629 19.48 21.62 7.65
N GLU A 630 18.96 20.64 6.89
CA GLU A 630 18.09 20.88 5.73
C GLU A 630 16.82 21.65 6.13
N PHE A 631 16.23 21.31 7.28
CA PHE A 631 15.07 22.05 7.82
C PHE A 631 15.41 23.52 8.13
N ALA A 632 16.59 23.80 8.67
CA ALA A 632 16.99 25.20 8.90
C ALA A 632 17.12 25.98 7.60
N ASP A 633 17.59 25.34 6.53
CA ASP A 633 17.66 25.95 5.18
C ASP A 633 16.25 26.15 4.61
N GLU A 634 15.34 25.18 4.75
CA GLU A 634 13.93 25.33 4.36
C GLU A 634 13.25 26.52 5.08
N ILE A 635 13.56 26.74 6.35
CA ILE A 635 13.04 27.89 7.11
C ILE A 635 13.66 29.20 6.63
N ARG A 636 14.94 29.24 6.26
CA ARG A 636 15.55 30.45 5.65
C ARG A 636 14.88 30.79 4.32
N ASP A 637 14.65 29.78 3.49
CA ASP A 637 13.95 29.94 2.21
C ASP A 637 12.52 30.44 2.43
N GLU A 638 11.84 30.00 3.49
CA GLU A 638 10.52 30.49 3.85
C GLU A 638 10.55 31.94 4.36
N ILE A 639 11.50 32.29 5.23
CA ILE A 639 11.68 33.66 5.75
C ILE A 639 11.90 34.66 4.60
N SER A 640 12.72 34.30 3.60
CA SER A 640 13.03 35.17 2.46
C SER A 640 11.80 35.63 1.67
N ARG A 641 10.66 34.97 1.83
CA ARG A 641 9.39 35.31 1.18
C ARG A 641 8.59 36.37 1.93
N TYR A 642 8.87 36.56 3.21
CA TYR A 642 8.21 37.54 4.07
C TYR A 642 9.02 38.83 4.27
N GLU A 643 10.25 38.89 3.76
CA GLU A 643 11.18 40.01 3.97
C GLU A 643 10.97 41.18 3.00
N ILE A 644 11.22 42.40 3.50
CA ILE A 644 11.26 43.63 2.70
C ILE A 644 12.72 43.94 2.33
N GLY A 645 13.28 43.28 1.29
CA GLY A 645 14.61 43.61 0.74
C GLY A 645 15.57 42.42 0.58
N GLU A 646 16.84 42.69 0.23
CA GLU A 646 17.90 41.67 0.24
C GLU A 646 18.35 41.40 1.70
N LEU A 647 18.59 40.12 2.04
CA LEU A 647 19.20 39.67 3.31
C LEU A 647 20.53 40.39 3.58
N SER A 648 20.48 41.58 4.17
CA SER A 648 21.67 42.31 4.60
C SER A 648 21.51 42.71 6.06
N ASP A 649 22.52 42.37 6.86
CA ASP A 649 22.68 42.67 8.29
C ASP A 649 21.75 41.97 9.29
N ALA A 650 21.68 40.63 9.25
CA ALA A 650 21.30 39.72 10.34
C ALA A 650 19.95 39.93 11.07
N LEU A 651 19.27 41.06 10.89
CA LEU A 651 18.01 41.49 11.47
C LEU A 651 16.96 41.42 10.38
N ILE A 652 15.87 40.73 10.67
CA ILE A 652 14.78 40.51 9.73
C ILE A 652 13.79 41.66 9.88
N ASP A 653 13.46 42.33 8.77
CA ASP A 653 12.31 43.21 8.65
C ASP A 653 11.24 42.51 7.82
N VAL A 654 10.10 42.22 8.46
CA VAL A 654 9.04 41.35 7.92
C VAL A 654 7.84 42.18 7.53
N ASP A 655 7.38 42.00 6.30
CA ASP A 655 6.07 42.49 5.89
C ASP A 655 4.97 41.57 6.45
N MET A 656 4.34 41.99 7.55
CA MET A 656 3.23 41.24 8.14
C MET A 656 2.02 41.11 7.20
N GLU A 657 1.88 41.96 6.17
CA GLU A 657 0.85 41.79 5.14
C GLU A 657 1.14 40.59 4.24
N THR A 658 2.41 40.26 3.97
CA THR A 658 2.78 39.07 3.19
C THR A 658 2.49 37.77 3.92
N MET A 659 2.36 37.82 5.25
CA MET A 659 1.94 36.67 6.04
C MET A 659 0.45 36.39 5.90
N ARG A 660 -0.38 37.39 5.56
CA ARG A 660 -1.84 37.27 5.57
C ARG A 660 -2.37 36.49 4.37
N PRO A 661 -3.38 35.62 4.58
CA PRO A 661 -3.73 34.94 5.82
C PRO A 661 -2.59 34.02 6.25
N ALA A 662 -2.30 34.08 7.53
CA ALA A 662 -1.37 33.23 8.24
C ALA A 662 -1.88 31.79 8.20
N LYS A 663 -0.96 30.90 7.84
CA LYS A 663 -1.22 29.47 7.71
C LYS A 663 -1.15 28.82 9.09
N SER A 664 -0.39 29.42 10.02
CA SER A 664 -0.12 28.90 11.35
C SER A 664 -1.35 28.62 12.22
N PRO A 665 -2.37 29.49 12.34
CA PRO A 665 -3.55 29.17 13.15
C PRO A 665 -4.35 28.01 12.56
N MET A 666 -4.40 27.92 11.23
CA MET A 666 -5.19 26.91 10.51
C MET A 666 -4.50 25.53 10.46
N VAL A 667 -3.18 25.51 10.60
CA VAL A 667 -2.35 24.30 10.44
C VAL A 667 -1.85 23.76 11.78
N LEU A 668 -1.45 24.61 12.72
CA LEU A 668 -0.75 24.18 13.95
C LEU A 668 -1.63 24.17 15.21
N ARG A 669 -2.62 25.07 15.29
CA ARG A 669 -3.45 25.25 16.50
C ARG A 669 -4.08 23.95 17.02
N PRO A 670 -4.74 23.10 16.20
CA PRO A 670 -5.39 21.89 16.72
C PRO A 670 -4.43 20.92 17.42
N PHE A 671 -3.19 20.85 16.92
CA PHE A 671 -2.15 19.96 17.47
C PHE A 671 -1.60 20.51 18.80
N LEU A 672 -1.32 21.81 18.84
CA LEU A 672 -0.78 22.47 20.03
C LEU A 672 -1.82 22.55 21.15
N GLU A 673 -3.08 22.80 20.81
CA GLU A 673 -4.19 22.74 21.77
C GLU A 673 -4.39 21.32 22.31
N ALA A 674 -4.28 20.28 21.47
CA ALA A 674 -4.33 18.90 21.96
C ALA A 674 -3.18 18.60 22.94
N TYR A 675 -2.00 19.18 22.71
CA TYR A 675 -0.85 19.02 23.62
C TYR A 675 -1.05 19.80 24.91
N LEU A 676 -1.69 20.98 24.84
CA LEU A 676 -2.12 21.73 26.01
C LEU A 676 -3.07 20.89 26.86
N VAL A 677 -4.06 20.22 26.27
CA VAL A 677 -4.97 19.30 26.99
C VAL A 677 -4.18 18.20 27.71
N VAL A 678 -3.23 17.56 27.02
CA VAL A 678 -2.37 16.53 27.64
C VAL A 678 -1.57 17.11 28.80
N SER A 679 -1.03 18.33 28.67
CA SER A 679 -0.30 19.00 29.75
C SER A 679 -1.18 19.31 30.97
N HIS A 680 -2.44 19.72 30.75
CA HIS A 680 -3.41 19.94 31.82
C HIS A 680 -3.76 18.63 32.54
N ALA A 681 -4.00 17.55 31.78
CA ALA A 681 -4.24 16.24 32.34
C ALA A 681 -3.03 15.74 33.15
N LEU A 682 -1.81 15.91 32.64
CA LEU A 682 -0.56 15.58 33.35
C LEU A 682 -0.44 16.30 34.69
N CYS A 683 -0.70 17.61 34.71
CA CYS A 683 -0.64 18.40 35.93
C CYS A 683 -1.66 17.93 36.99
N SER A 684 -2.77 17.30 36.61
CA SER A 684 -3.75 16.81 37.59
C SER A 684 -3.25 15.61 38.43
N PHE A 685 -2.19 14.93 37.98
CA PHE A 685 -1.55 13.83 38.70
C PHE A 685 -0.40 14.29 39.63
N ASN A 686 -0.12 15.60 39.73
CA ASN A 686 0.96 16.17 40.58
C ASN A 686 2.34 15.51 40.31
N ASP A 687 2.97 14.89 41.31
CA ASP A 687 4.24 14.17 41.20
C ASP A 687 4.05 12.66 40.96
N GLU A 688 2.82 12.17 40.84
CA GLU A 688 2.58 10.73 40.65
C GLU A 688 2.91 10.30 39.21
N PRO A 689 3.63 9.17 39.03
CA PRO A 689 3.82 8.56 37.73
C PRO A 689 2.49 8.14 37.11
N VAL A 690 2.32 8.38 35.82
CA VAL A 690 1.07 8.06 35.10
C VAL A 690 1.34 7.19 33.89
N GLU A 691 0.51 6.17 33.71
CA GLU A 691 0.55 5.31 32.53
C GLU A 691 -0.12 5.98 31.33
N ALA A 692 0.42 5.73 30.12
CA ALA A 692 -0.05 6.39 28.90
C ALA A 692 -1.54 6.19 28.59
N ASP A 693 -2.08 5.00 28.89
CA ASP A 693 -3.50 4.69 28.67
C ASP A 693 -4.42 5.43 29.65
N GLU A 694 -3.99 5.59 30.90
CA GLU A 694 -4.71 6.36 31.93
C GLU A 694 -4.71 7.85 31.59
N LEU A 695 -3.54 8.39 31.24
CA LEU A 695 -3.40 9.78 30.82
C LEU A 695 -4.26 10.11 29.60
N ARG A 696 -4.33 9.22 28.61
CA ARG A 696 -5.19 9.42 27.43
C ARG A 696 -6.67 9.54 27.80
N ASN A 697 -7.16 8.74 28.74
CA ASN A 697 -8.54 8.81 29.21
C ASN A 697 -8.78 10.10 30.01
N ALA A 698 -7.83 10.51 30.85
CA ALA A 698 -7.88 11.79 31.55
C ALA A 698 -7.90 12.98 30.58
N SER A 699 -7.09 12.95 29.52
CA SER A 699 -7.08 13.98 28.46
C SER A 699 -8.41 14.10 27.73
N LEU A 700 -9.16 13.01 27.54
CA LEU A 700 -10.52 13.09 26.96
C LEU A 700 -11.46 13.89 27.86
N ALA A 701 -11.50 13.56 29.15
CA ALA A 701 -12.34 14.30 30.11
C ALA A 701 -11.90 15.77 30.25
N MET A 702 -10.58 16.01 30.32
CA MET A 702 -10.01 17.35 30.39
C MET A 702 -10.30 18.16 29.13
N GLY A 703 -10.17 17.57 27.94
CA GLY A 703 -10.42 18.24 26.67
C GLY A 703 -11.88 18.71 26.54
N GLU A 704 -12.84 17.86 26.90
CA GLU A 704 -14.27 18.24 26.94
C GLU A 704 -14.53 19.40 27.90
N GLN A 705 -13.89 19.37 29.08
CA GLN A 705 -14.00 20.46 30.06
C GLN A 705 -13.38 21.78 29.53
N LEU A 706 -12.17 21.73 28.98
CA LEU A 706 -11.49 22.92 28.46
C LEU A 706 -12.22 23.52 27.25
N LEU A 707 -12.82 22.68 26.40
CA LEU A 707 -13.68 23.12 25.29
C LEU A 707 -14.93 23.84 25.82
N GLN A 708 -15.61 23.28 26.82
CA GLN A 708 -16.80 23.92 27.42
C GLN A 708 -16.48 25.23 28.15
N HIS A 709 -15.27 25.39 28.67
CA HIS A 709 -14.80 26.64 29.25
C HIS A 709 -14.38 27.69 28.20
N GLY A 710 -14.36 27.34 26.90
CA GLY A 710 -13.87 28.22 25.84
C GLY A 710 -12.36 28.48 25.90
N ILE A 711 -11.59 27.59 26.55
CA ILE A 711 -10.13 27.67 26.58
C ILE A 711 -9.54 27.13 25.29
N LEU A 712 -10.12 26.04 24.76
CA LEU A 712 -9.77 25.54 23.43
C LEU A 712 -10.58 26.34 22.42
N SER A 713 -9.93 26.83 21.37
CA SER A 713 -10.65 27.36 20.22
C SER A 713 -11.36 26.20 19.52
N THR A 714 -10.63 25.12 19.23
CA THR A 714 -11.15 24.08 18.36
C THR A 714 -11.59 22.80 19.06
N SER A 715 -12.76 22.29 18.68
CA SER A 715 -13.18 20.93 19.07
C SER A 715 -12.33 19.83 18.43
N GLU A 716 -11.50 20.16 17.44
CA GLU A 716 -10.57 19.22 16.81
C GLU A 716 -9.45 18.75 17.77
N ALA A 717 -9.06 19.62 18.69
CA ALA A 717 -8.02 19.35 19.68
C ALA A 717 -8.42 18.19 20.61
N VAL A 718 -9.73 17.94 20.77
CA VAL A 718 -10.27 16.84 21.57
C VAL A 718 -10.27 15.55 20.74
N SER A 719 -9.07 14.98 20.54
CA SER A 719 -8.86 13.77 19.73
C SER A 719 -7.89 12.81 20.39
N THR A 720 -8.32 11.55 20.57
CA THR A 720 -7.45 10.46 21.04
C THR A 720 -6.21 10.25 20.17
N THR A 721 -6.30 10.56 18.87
CA THR A 721 -5.15 10.43 17.96
C THR A 721 -4.10 11.49 18.27
N LEU A 722 -4.52 12.75 18.46
CA LEU A 722 -3.62 13.86 18.80
C LEU A 722 -3.07 13.71 20.22
N PHE A 723 -3.90 13.27 21.17
CA PHE A 723 -3.45 12.98 22.53
C PHE A 723 -2.39 11.87 22.55
N THR A 724 -2.49 10.87 21.68
CA THR A 724 -1.47 9.81 21.60
C THR A 724 -0.11 10.40 21.25
N SER A 725 -0.03 11.27 20.26
CA SER A 725 1.20 11.96 19.90
C SER A 725 1.70 12.90 21.01
N GLY A 726 0.79 13.65 21.66
CA GLY A 726 1.14 14.53 22.78
C GLY A 726 1.69 13.75 23.99
N ILE A 727 1.15 12.55 24.25
CA ILE A 727 1.66 11.64 25.27
C ILE A 727 3.02 11.06 24.86
N GLN A 728 3.24 10.73 23.58
CA GLN A 728 4.55 10.31 23.08
C GLN A 728 5.61 11.40 23.26
N LEU A 729 5.26 12.66 23.02
CA LEU A 729 6.12 13.81 23.30
C LEU A 729 6.41 13.94 24.80
N ALA A 730 5.38 13.87 25.64
CA ALA A 730 5.52 13.97 27.09
C ALA A 730 6.42 12.85 27.65
N ASP A 731 6.24 11.61 27.18
CA ASP A 731 7.09 10.46 27.52
C ASP A 731 8.53 10.67 27.04
N ASN A 732 8.71 11.16 25.81
CA ASN A 732 10.03 11.47 25.27
C ASN A 732 10.77 12.55 26.08
N ARG A 733 10.04 13.49 26.70
CA ARG A 733 10.57 14.51 27.62
C ARG A 733 10.63 14.03 29.08
N GLY A 734 10.26 12.78 29.37
CA GLY A 734 10.28 12.19 30.71
C GLY A 734 9.19 12.69 31.66
N LEU A 735 8.14 13.34 31.15
CA LEU A 735 7.10 13.99 31.96
C LEU A 735 6.12 13.01 32.60
N LEU A 736 5.98 11.79 32.07
CA LEU A 736 5.09 10.75 32.65
C LEU A 736 5.52 10.35 34.07
N SER A 737 6.82 10.42 34.37
CA SER A 737 7.39 10.21 35.71
C SER A 737 8.10 11.46 36.25
N GLY A 738 7.87 12.61 35.61
CA GLY A 738 8.46 13.89 35.99
C GLY A 738 7.71 14.57 37.14
N THR A 739 8.35 15.59 37.70
CA THR A 739 7.79 16.42 38.79
C THR A 739 6.70 17.37 38.28
N ASP A 740 5.82 17.82 39.17
CA ASP A 740 4.81 18.84 38.88
C ASP A 740 5.47 20.09 38.30
N ALA A 741 6.59 20.56 38.85
CA ALA A 741 7.31 21.73 38.32
C ALA A 741 7.69 21.59 36.83
N GLN A 742 8.15 20.40 36.39
CA GLN A 742 8.46 20.13 34.98
C GLN A 742 7.18 20.08 34.12
N ARG A 743 6.10 19.50 34.64
CA ARG A 743 4.78 19.45 33.96
C ARG A 743 4.19 20.85 33.80
N GLN A 744 4.34 21.71 34.81
CA GLN A 744 3.93 23.11 34.80
C GLN A 744 4.75 23.96 33.82
N GLU A 745 6.06 23.71 33.70
CA GLU A 745 6.91 24.36 32.69
C GLU A 745 6.46 24.00 31.28
N PHE A 746 6.22 22.70 31.02
CA PHE A 746 5.71 22.25 29.72
C PHE A 746 4.36 22.89 29.36
N ARG A 747 3.46 23.00 30.34
CA ARG A 747 2.20 23.72 30.15
C ARG A 747 2.42 25.19 29.80
N ARG A 748 3.32 25.89 30.52
CA ARG A 748 3.65 27.30 30.24
C ARG A 748 4.26 27.52 28.86
N GLU A 749 5.14 26.63 28.41
CA GLU A 749 5.70 26.62 27.05
C GLU A 749 4.57 26.58 26.01
N LEU A 750 3.63 25.62 26.15
CA LEU A 750 2.50 25.46 25.22
C LEU A 750 1.56 26.66 25.23
N THR A 751 1.22 27.18 26.42
CA THR A 751 0.38 28.39 26.55
C THR A 751 1.04 29.58 25.84
N SER A 752 2.34 29.81 26.05
CA SER A 752 3.05 30.92 25.39
C SER A 752 3.04 30.81 23.86
N ILE A 753 3.10 29.60 23.30
CA ILE A 753 3.05 29.39 21.85
C ILE A 753 1.62 29.64 21.33
N LEU A 754 0.61 29.18 22.06
CA LEU A 754 -0.80 29.39 21.71
C LEU A 754 -1.24 30.86 21.82
N ASP A 755 -0.65 31.61 22.75
CA ASP A 755 -0.85 33.06 22.84
C ASP A 755 -0.34 33.75 21.56
N VAL A 756 0.85 33.39 21.08
CA VAL A 756 1.39 33.93 19.81
C VAL A 756 0.50 33.58 18.62
N LEU A 757 -0.02 32.35 18.57
CA LEU A 757 -0.97 31.95 17.53
C LEU A 757 -2.28 32.75 17.58
N SER A 758 -2.71 33.16 18.77
CA SER A 758 -3.90 33.98 18.95
C SER A 758 -3.63 35.42 18.55
N ASP A 759 -2.47 35.98 18.91
CA ASP A 759 -2.03 37.30 18.45
C ASP A 759 -1.96 37.37 16.91
N ILE A 760 -1.45 36.31 16.25
CA ILE A 760 -1.42 36.21 14.77
C ILE A 760 -2.84 36.20 14.19
N ALA A 761 -3.74 35.40 14.76
CA ALA A 761 -5.13 35.29 14.27
C ALA A 761 -5.93 36.59 14.48
N ASP A 762 -5.73 37.28 15.59
CA ASP A 762 -6.39 38.54 15.89
C ASP A 762 -5.90 39.67 14.97
N PHE A 763 -4.61 39.65 14.59
CA PHE A 763 -4.06 40.61 13.63
C PHE A 763 -4.74 40.53 12.25
N GLU A 764 -5.34 39.40 11.87
CA GLU A 764 -6.09 39.24 10.61
C GLU A 764 -7.53 39.76 10.67
N SER A 765 -8.05 40.03 11.87
CA SER A 765 -9.45 40.43 12.06
C SER A 765 -9.69 41.94 11.87
N PHE A 766 -8.64 42.70 11.50
CA PHE A 766 -8.64 44.15 11.32
C PHE A 766 -8.35 44.59 9.88
#